data_AF-A0A914ASD1-F1
#
_entry.id   AF-A0A914ASD1-F1
#
_cell.length_a   1.000
_cell.length_b   1.000
_cell.length_c   1.000
_cell.angle_alpha   90.00
_cell.angle_beta   90.00
_cell.angle_gamma   90.00
#
_symmetry.space_group_name_H-M   'P 1'
#
loop_
_entity.id
_entity.type
_entity.pdbx_description
1 polymer ?
#
loop_
_entity_poly.entity_id
_entity_poly.type
_entity_poly.pdbx_seq_one_letter_code
_entity_poly.pdbx_strand_id
1 'polypeptide(L)'
;MALPVGIRGICIPVPFLEMRTLCLLVILIGSALGQWDANTAYDRQAMVHLFEWKWTDIADECERYLAPNGFGGVQISPPSEHREVWSPWRPWWERYQPVSYKLTSRSGTESELRDMVMRCNNVGVRIYVDAVINHMGSGDTGYGTAGSYYDASAFSFPGVPFASWDFNVANGKCNSNSGDIESYQDVNQVRNCNLVSLRDLDTSKSYVRSKIVEFMNTLIDIGVAGFRVDACKHMWPGDLGAMFGSLNNLNTAYFPAGSRALIFQEVIDQGGEPITAGEYTPYGRVTEFKYGLRVGEAMNGANKLSYFSNFGEAWGMLADGSALVFVDNHDNQRGHGGGGSIITHESPRLYKMANAFMLAFPYGFARVMSSFDFNHDTDAGPPADGNGNTQSVTINADGTCGGGWVCEHRWRQIKNMIGFRNVAAGQPLSNWWSNGNQQIAFGRGDKAFIAINNDGYTLSETLYTGMPSGEYCNLILGDFDSSSSSCSGPTIHVDGSGNAYFNVDTGDDPVAAIHVSAKVGDSSSSPSNPVNPVNPVDPGSPVGYQRTVIFIKKQTIYGQDLFIRGGIDHNKRSGCTSNADTSACALPISHNIGGTNGQFNAWSSGDDFLDWYGAEGDQSTYQGSTPDGTPLVWTTNNPSNGANVQANGYGYTPLNKWGDHYWMVDVDMDCDQTEGSWFEVKAYLKNGAGWEGDIGQGSCSGSSSGSKPYSSNNHFARCGYLNVFEFGSSSCTMESL
;
A
#
# COMPACT_ATOMS: atom_id res chain seq x y z
N MET A 1 19.88 -0.49 69.44
CA MET A 1 20.23 0.66 70.30
C MET A 1 21.21 1.53 69.51
N ALA A 2 20.80 2.76 69.19
CA ALA A 2 21.55 3.94 68.71
C ALA A 2 22.42 3.90 67.41
N LEU A 3 22.05 4.81 66.48
CA LEU A 3 22.76 5.45 65.34
C LEU A 3 24.01 6.30 65.80
N PRO A 4 24.84 7.02 64.97
CA PRO A 4 24.57 7.63 63.63
C PRO A 4 25.75 7.91 62.61
N VAL A 5 25.40 8.51 61.44
CA VAL A 5 26.17 9.36 60.43
C VAL A 5 27.33 8.71 59.63
N GLY A 6 27.57 8.83 58.31
CA GLY A 6 27.07 9.65 57.18
C GLY A 6 28.27 10.21 56.37
N ILE A 7 28.47 9.83 55.09
CA ILE A 7 29.42 10.50 54.15
C ILE A 7 28.83 10.58 52.73
N ARG A 8 29.06 11.76 52.12
CA ARG A 8 28.54 12.34 50.87
C ARG A 8 29.03 11.66 49.59
N GLY A 9 28.14 11.51 48.61
CA GLY A 9 28.45 11.33 47.18
C GLY A 9 28.20 12.63 46.41
N ILE A 10 29.18 13.03 45.61
CA ILE A 10 29.26 14.30 44.87
C ILE A 10 28.39 14.24 43.61
N CYS A 11 27.48 15.21 43.41
CA CYS A 11 26.84 15.47 42.13
C CYS A 11 27.81 16.24 41.21
N ILE A 12 28.12 15.67 40.05
CA ILE A 12 28.72 16.39 38.92
C ILE A 12 27.56 16.75 37.97
N PRO A 13 27.35 18.02 37.59
CA PRO A 13 26.34 18.39 36.62
C PRO A 13 26.88 18.14 35.20
N VAL A 14 26.23 17.26 34.45
CA VAL A 14 26.42 17.14 32.99
C VAL A 14 25.71 18.33 32.34
N PRO A 15 26.30 19.05 31.37
CA PRO A 15 25.73 20.28 30.85
C PRO A 15 24.46 19.99 30.03
N PHE A 16 23.42 20.78 30.29
CA PHE A 16 22.10 20.80 29.64
C PHE A 16 22.10 21.00 28.11
N LEU A 17 23.27 21.04 27.46
CA LEU A 17 23.44 21.35 26.05
C LEU A 17 23.43 20.11 25.14
N GLU A 18 23.76 18.91 25.65
CA GLU A 18 23.80 17.68 24.82
C GLU A 18 22.42 17.03 24.62
N MET A 19 21.49 17.23 25.56
CA MET A 19 20.16 16.61 25.49
C MET A 19 19.22 17.29 24.48
N ARG A 20 19.48 18.57 24.14
CA ARG A 20 18.76 19.28 23.07
C ARG A 20 19.20 18.81 21.67
N THR A 21 20.48 18.51 21.49
CA THR A 21 21.01 18.01 20.21
C THR A 21 20.55 16.58 19.93
N LEU A 22 20.41 15.75 20.97
CA LEU A 22 19.91 14.37 20.83
C LEU A 22 18.40 14.31 20.56
N CYS A 23 17.59 15.17 21.20
CA CYS A 23 16.16 15.29 20.91
C CYS A 23 15.88 15.91 19.53
N LEU A 24 16.71 16.86 19.08
CA LEU A 24 16.62 17.41 17.72
C LEU A 24 16.98 16.34 16.66
N LEU A 25 17.93 15.44 16.92
CA LEU A 25 18.26 14.34 16.01
C LEU A 25 17.14 13.30 15.91
N VAL A 26 16.49 12.93 17.03
CA VAL A 26 15.39 11.95 17.02
C VAL A 26 14.11 12.51 16.38
N ILE A 27 13.84 13.81 16.54
CA ILE A 27 12.74 14.50 15.85
C ILE A 27 13.04 14.68 14.35
N LEU A 28 14.30 14.91 13.96
CA LEU A 28 14.71 14.96 12.55
C LEU A 28 14.66 13.58 11.87
N ILE A 29 14.93 12.49 12.59
CA ILE A 29 14.83 11.12 12.06
C ILE A 29 13.38 10.65 11.96
N GLY A 30 12.51 10.99 12.92
CA GLY A 30 11.07 10.69 12.86
C GLY A 30 10.32 11.47 11.77
N SER A 31 10.82 12.64 11.39
CA SER A 31 10.28 13.45 10.28
C SER A 31 10.77 12.97 8.91
N ALA A 32 11.82 12.15 8.87
CA ALA A 32 12.53 11.74 7.66
C ALA A 32 12.30 10.27 7.27
N LEU A 33 11.24 9.61 7.76
CA LEU A 33 10.89 8.22 7.36
C LEU A 33 9.50 8.09 6.72
N GLY A 34 8.63 9.09 6.84
CA GLY A 34 7.28 9.02 6.28
C GLY A 34 7.19 9.08 4.75
N GLN A 35 8.20 9.62 4.05
CA GLN A 35 8.17 9.80 2.59
C GLN A 35 8.43 8.52 1.78
N TRP A 36 8.74 7.39 2.44
CA TRP A 36 8.99 6.08 1.82
C TRP A 36 7.82 5.12 1.97
N ASP A 37 6.87 5.47 2.84
CA ASP A 37 5.65 4.71 3.07
C ASP A 37 4.70 4.92 1.89
N ALA A 38 4.28 3.83 1.28
CA ALA A 38 3.31 3.88 0.20
C ALA A 38 1.90 4.28 0.70
N ASN A 39 1.66 4.24 2.01
CA ASN A 39 0.37 4.49 2.64
C ASN A 39 -0.74 3.56 2.09
N THR A 40 -0.35 2.41 1.54
CA THR A 40 -1.29 1.37 1.09
C THR A 40 -1.92 0.69 2.31
N ALA A 41 -3.06 0.02 2.10
CA ALA A 41 -3.56 -0.91 3.11
C ALA A 41 -2.48 -1.99 3.38
N TYR A 42 -2.40 -2.48 4.63
CA TYR A 42 -1.29 -3.33 5.10
C TYR A 42 -1.12 -4.60 4.27
N ASP A 43 -2.20 -5.07 3.66
CA ASP A 43 -2.30 -6.24 2.81
C ASP A 43 -1.89 -5.99 1.35
N ARG A 44 -1.54 -4.76 0.94
CA ARG A 44 -1.32 -4.41 -0.48
C ARG A 44 0.09 -3.91 -0.77
N GLN A 45 0.80 -4.61 -1.65
CA GLN A 45 2.25 -4.46 -1.88
C GLN A 45 2.65 -4.04 -3.30
N ALA A 46 1.69 -3.67 -4.15
CA ALA A 46 1.95 -3.27 -5.53
C ALA A 46 1.00 -2.16 -6.00
N MET A 47 1.45 -1.38 -6.99
CA MET A 47 0.66 -0.39 -7.70
C MET A 47 0.61 -0.68 -9.20
N VAL A 48 -0.31 -0.01 -9.91
CA VAL A 48 -0.38 0.00 -11.37
C VAL A 48 -0.17 1.42 -11.92
N HIS A 49 0.51 1.57 -13.06
CA HIS A 49 0.51 2.82 -13.80
C HIS A 49 -0.57 2.78 -14.88
N LEU A 50 -1.72 3.43 -14.64
CA LEU A 50 -2.80 3.55 -15.62
C LEU A 50 -2.49 4.71 -16.59
N PHE A 51 -1.54 4.47 -17.48
CA PHE A 51 -0.97 5.49 -18.34
C PHE A 51 -1.98 6.02 -19.36
N GLU A 52 -2.19 7.33 -19.35
CA GLU A 52 -3.13 8.07 -20.21
C GLU A 52 -4.63 7.78 -19.99
N TRP A 53 -5.00 7.04 -18.95
CA TRP A 53 -6.41 6.79 -18.63
C TRP A 53 -7.13 8.07 -18.19
N LYS A 54 -8.42 8.17 -18.50
CA LYS A 54 -9.27 9.26 -17.99
C LYS A 54 -9.55 9.10 -16.50
N TRP A 55 -9.78 10.21 -15.81
CA TRP A 55 -10.10 10.21 -14.38
C TRP A 55 -11.33 9.34 -14.05
N THR A 56 -12.37 9.42 -14.87
CA THR A 56 -13.59 8.63 -14.70
C THR A 56 -13.33 7.13 -14.85
N ASP A 57 -12.51 6.72 -15.82
CA ASP A 57 -12.20 5.30 -16.04
C ASP A 57 -11.33 4.75 -14.91
N ILE A 58 -10.39 5.56 -14.37
CA ILE A 58 -9.58 5.20 -13.21
C ILE A 58 -10.45 5.02 -11.97
N ALA A 59 -11.40 5.93 -11.73
CA ALA A 59 -12.32 5.86 -10.59
C ALA A 59 -13.13 4.54 -10.61
N ASP A 60 -13.69 4.21 -11.77
CA ASP A 60 -14.43 2.96 -11.96
C ASP A 60 -13.51 1.74 -11.81
N GLU A 61 -12.28 1.81 -12.35
CA GLU A 61 -11.28 0.74 -12.26
C GLU A 61 -10.85 0.47 -10.81
N CYS A 62 -10.71 1.51 -9.99
CA CYS A 62 -10.42 1.38 -8.56
C CYS A 62 -11.44 0.49 -7.84
N GLU A 63 -12.73 0.77 -8.05
CA GLU A 63 -13.83 0.09 -7.38
C GLU A 63 -14.10 -1.31 -7.94
N ARG A 64 -14.19 -1.42 -9.28
CA ARG A 64 -14.65 -2.66 -9.92
C ARG A 64 -13.55 -3.70 -10.12
N TYR A 65 -12.27 -3.31 -9.96
CA TYR A 65 -11.16 -4.20 -10.31
C TYR A 65 -9.95 -4.09 -9.39
N LEU A 66 -9.38 -2.91 -9.18
CA LEU A 66 -8.11 -2.79 -8.46
C LEU A 66 -8.25 -3.18 -6.98
N ALA A 67 -9.25 -2.63 -6.28
CA ALA A 67 -9.48 -2.97 -4.88
C ALA A 67 -9.84 -4.46 -4.69
N PRO A 68 -10.79 -5.05 -5.44
CA PRO A 68 -11.10 -6.48 -5.34
C PRO A 68 -9.92 -7.42 -5.66
N ASN A 69 -8.94 -6.96 -6.44
CA ASN A 69 -7.77 -7.75 -6.82
C ASN A 69 -6.48 -7.34 -6.08
N GLY A 70 -6.60 -6.60 -4.97
CA GLY A 70 -5.50 -6.36 -4.03
C GLY A 70 -4.45 -5.34 -4.47
N PHE A 71 -4.73 -4.48 -5.46
CA PHE A 71 -3.83 -3.39 -5.83
C PHE A 71 -3.85 -2.28 -4.75
N GLY A 72 -2.66 -1.88 -4.31
CA GLY A 72 -2.49 -0.85 -3.27
C GLY A 72 -2.62 0.57 -3.80
N GLY A 73 -2.39 0.81 -5.08
CA GLY A 73 -2.56 2.14 -5.65
C GLY A 73 -2.36 2.24 -7.16
N VAL A 74 -2.53 3.46 -7.65
CA VAL A 74 -2.46 3.84 -9.05
C VAL A 74 -1.52 5.02 -9.20
N GLN A 75 -0.49 4.88 -10.04
CA GLN A 75 0.17 6.02 -10.64
C GLN A 75 -0.70 6.54 -11.79
N ILE A 76 -0.98 7.85 -11.79
CA ILE A 76 -1.71 8.54 -12.86
C ILE A 76 -0.78 9.43 -13.67
N SER A 77 -1.05 9.61 -14.96
CA SER A 77 -0.35 10.57 -15.83
C SER A 77 -0.51 12.03 -15.34
N PRO A 78 0.35 12.97 -15.79
CA PRO A 78 0.37 14.33 -15.26
C PRO A 78 -1.00 15.04 -15.29
N PRO A 79 -1.54 15.50 -14.14
CA PRO A 79 -2.86 16.12 -14.08
C PRO A 79 -2.86 17.62 -14.35
N SER A 80 -1.67 18.24 -14.38
CA SER A 80 -1.51 19.66 -14.67
C SER A 80 -1.89 19.98 -16.12
N GLU A 81 -2.34 21.20 -16.35
CA GLU A 81 -2.53 21.76 -17.67
C GLU A 81 -1.23 21.68 -18.46
N HIS A 82 -1.32 21.10 -19.64
CA HIS A 82 -0.18 20.85 -20.51
C HIS A 82 -0.45 21.37 -21.91
N ARG A 83 0.60 21.40 -22.72
CA ARG A 83 0.53 21.78 -24.13
C ARG A 83 -0.37 20.82 -24.91
N GLU A 84 -1.07 21.35 -25.92
CA GLU A 84 -1.72 20.55 -26.96
C GLU A 84 -0.83 20.51 -28.21
N VAL A 85 -0.47 19.30 -28.65
CA VAL A 85 0.40 19.12 -29.82
C VAL A 85 -0.39 18.43 -30.93
N TRP A 86 -0.62 19.13 -32.03
CA TRP A 86 -1.40 18.61 -33.17
C TRP A 86 -0.54 18.08 -34.33
N SER A 87 0.77 18.34 -34.29
CA SER A 87 1.75 17.75 -35.21
C SER A 87 3.03 17.39 -34.43
N PRO A 88 3.33 16.10 -34.21
CA PRO A 88 2.49 14.91 -34.54
C PRO A 88 1.13 14.93 -33.83
N TRP A 89 0.19 14.07 -34.25
CA TRP A 89 -1.19 14.11 -33.75
C TRP A 89 -1.28 13.65 -32.29
N ARG A 90 -1.46 14.62 -31.38
CA ARG A 90 -1.74 14.43 -29.94
C ARG A 90 -0.87 13.35 -29.28
N PRO A 91 0.47 13.46 -29.35
CA PRO A 91 1.38 12.49 -28.77
C PRO A 91 1.23 12.40 -27.26
N TRP A 92 1.58 11.26 -26.67
CA TRP A 92 1.47 11.05 -25.22
C TRP A 92 2.37 12.03 -24.43
N TRP A 93 3.55 12.33 -24.98
CA TRP A 93 4.55 13.19 -24.32
C TRP A 93 4.11 14.66 -24.25
N GLU A 94 2.99 15.06 -24.88
CA GLU A 94 2.46 16.42 -24.72
C GLU A 94 2.12 16.74 -23.25
N ARG A 95 1.79 15.72 -22.44
CA ARG A 95 1.48 15.86 -21.01
C ARG A 95 2.68 16.23 -20.16
N TYR A 96 3.88 15.91 -20.64
CA TYR A 96 5.15 16.25 -20.01
C TYR A 96 5.64 17.63 -20.44
N GLN A 97 4.72 18.50 -20.90
CA GLN A 97 4.98 19.90 -21.22
C GLN A 97 3.99 20.81 -20.48
N PRO A 98 4.19 21.04 -19.17
CA PRO A 98 3.31 21.88 -18.38
C PRO A 98 3.19 23.29 -18.96
N VAL A 99 1.97 23.81 -18.97
CA VAL A 99 1.67 25.21 -19.35
C VAL A 99 1.22 25.99 -18.12
N SER A 100 0.46 25.34 -17.23
CA SER A 100 0.19 25.84 -15.90
C SER A 100 -0.03 24.71 -14.90
N TYR A 101 -0.25 25.06 -13.63
CA TYR A 101 -0.61 24.10 -12.59
C TYR A 101 -2.13 23.98 -12.34
N LYS A 102 -2.96 24.48 -13.27
CA LYS A 102 -4.40 24.15 -13.28
C LYS A 102 -4.57 22.64 -13.47
N LEU A 103 -5.61 22.05 -12.88
CA LEU A 103 -5.81 20.58 -12.87
C LEU A 103 -6.80 20.10 -13.93
N THR A 104 -6.76 20.70 -15.12
CA THR A 104 -7.51 20.23 -16.29
C THR A 104 -6.51 19.76 -17.34
N SER A 105 -6.62 18.51 -17.74
CA SER A 105 -5.68 17.82 -18.62
C SER A 105 -6.41 16.96 -19.63
N ARG A 106 -5.67 16.24 -20.49
CA ARG A 106 -6.22 15.26 -21.42
C ARG A 106 -7.11 14.19 -20.76
N SER A 107 -6.85 13.84 -19.50
CA SER A 107 -7.63 12.84 -18.77
C SER A 107 -8.96 13.36 -18.20
N GLY A 108 -9.18 14.68 -18.19
CA GLY A 108 -10.41 15.29 -17.68
C GLY A 108 -10.17 16.55 -16.85
N THR A 109 -11.26 17.04 -16.27
CA THR A 109 -11.35 18.24 -15.44
C THR A 109 -10.87 18.01 -14.00
N GLU A 110 -10.67 19.11 -13.26
CA GLU A 110 -10.32 19.04 -11.84
C GLU A 110 -11.42 18.36 -10.99
N SER A 111 -12.70 18.56 -11.36
CA SER A 111 -13.81 17.93 -10.65
C SER A 111 -13.77 16.41 -10.77
N GLU A 112 -13.47 15.90 -11.96
CA GLU A 112 -13.34 14.46 -12.21
C GLU A 112 -12.08 13.89 -11.54
N LEU A 113 -10.98 14.66 -11.48
CA LEU A 113 -9.79 14.28 -10.71
C LEU A 113 -10.11 14.13 -9.21
N ARG A 114 -10.81 15.10 -8.62
CA ARG A 114 -11.23 15.08 -7.21
C ARG A 114 -12.16 13.90 -6.90
N ASP A 115 -13.12 13.64 -7.79
CA ASP A 115 -14.02 12.49 -7.68
C ASP A 115 -13.25 11.17 -7.71
N MET A 116 -12.33 11.01 -8.67
CA MET A 116 -11.49 9.81 -8.78
C MET A 116 -10.63 9.59 -7.54
N VAL A 117 -9.96 10.62 -7.02
CA VAL A 117 -9.13 10.50 -5.81
C VAL A 117 -9.97 10.09 -4.59
N MET A 118 -11.17 10.67 -4.44
CA MET A 118 -12.08 10.33 -3.36
C MET A 118 -12.57 8.87 -3.48
N ARG A 119 -13.07 8.45 -4.65
CA ARG A 119 -13.56 7.10 -4.89
C ARG A 119 -12.49 6.04 -4.71
N CYS A 120 -11.29 6.26 -5.24
CA CYS A 120 -10.17 5.33 -5.07
C CYS A 120 -9.73 5.21 -3.60
N ASN A 121 -9.61 6.33 -2.87
CA ASN A 121 -9.27 6.28 -1.44
C ASN A 121 -10.33 5.54 -0.61
N ASN A 122 -11.63 5.70 -0.94
CA ASN A 122 -12.72 5.02 -0.26
C ASN A 122 -12.68 3.50 -0.40
N VAL A 123 -11.96 2.95 -1.39
CA VAL A 123 -11.77 1.50 -1.57
C VAL A 123 -10.34 1.04 -1.27
N GLY A 124 -9.57 1.88 -0.57
CA GLY A 124 -8.20 1.60 -0.15
C GLY A 124 -7.17 1.59 -1.28
N VAL A 125 -7.48 2.18 -2.44
CA VAL A 125 -6.57 2.31 -3.58
C VAL A 125 -5.99 3.72 -3.59
N ARG A 126 -4.70 3.84 -3.34
CA ARG A 126 -4.02 5.14 -3.22
C ARG A 126 -3.66 5.74 -4.58
N ILE A 127 -3.76 7.06 -4.71
CA ILE A 127 -3.39 7.76 -5.95
C ILE A 127 -2.00 8.38 -5.80
N TYR A 128 -1.13 8.10 -6.77
CA TYR A 128 0.18 8.70 -6.92
C TYR A 128 0.22 9.53 -8.20
N VAL A 129 0.48 10.83 -8.07
CA VAL A 129 0.50 11.74 -9.21
C VAL A 129 1.84 11.73 -9.90
N ASP A 130 1.86 11.64 -11.23
CA ASP A 130 3.03 12.03 -12.03
C ASP A 130 3.18 13.56 -12.04
N ALA A 131 4.20 14.07 -11.35
CA ALA A 131 4.44 15.48 -11.14
C ALA A 131 5.63 15.96 -11.98
N VAL A 132 5.34 16.78 -12.98
CA VAL A 132 6.33 17.39 -13.87
C VAL A 132 6.71 18.77 -13.34
N ILE A 133 7.84 18.82 -12.63
CA ILE A 133 8.28 20.01 -11.87
C ILE A 133 9.68 20.51 -12.26
N ASN A 134 10.38 19.81 -13.15
CA ASN A 134 11.69 20.22 -13.66
C ASN A 134 11.59 21.37 -14.66
N HIS A 135 10.62 21.30 -15.56
CA HIS A 135 10.54 22.16 -16.73
C HIS A 135 9.09 22.56 -17.03
N MET A 136 8.95 23.53 -17.94
CA MET A 136 7.68 23.89 -18.59
C MET A 136 7.72 23.50 -20.07
N GLY A 137 6.61 23.69 -20.79
CA GLY A 137 6.47 23.30 -22.18
C GLY A 137 7.48 23.95 -23.14
N SER A 138 7.75 23.29 -24.26
CA SER A 138 8.64 23.79 -25.32
C SER A 138 7.85 24.42 -26.47
N GLY A 139 8.56 24.81 -27.54
CA GLY A 139 7.98 25.41 -28.74
C GLY A 139 7.91 26.93 -28.69
N ASP A 140 7.02 27.49 -29.53
CA ASP A 140 6.79 28.93 -29.65
C ASP A 140 5.70 29.39 -28.67
N THR A 141 4.59 29.91 -29.19
CA THR A 141 3.45 30.37 -28.40
C THR A 141 2.25 29.47 -28.60
N GLY A 142 1.40 29.33 -27.58
CA GLY A 142 0.18 28.54 -27.70
C GLY A 142 -0.74 28.67 -26.49
N TYR A 143 -1.68 27.74 -26.41
CA TYR A 143 -2.58 27.60 -25.27
C TYR A 143 -2.48 26.17 -24.73
N GLY A 144 -2.56 26.02 -23.41
CA GLY A 144 -2.68 24.72 -22.78
C GLY A 144 -4.12 24.18 -22.85
N THR A 145 -4.27 22.93 -22.44
CA THR A 145 -5.56 22.21 -22.36
C THR A 145 -6.62 22.88 -21.47
N ALA A 146 -6.24 23.84 -20.61
CA ALA A 146 -7.12 24.60 -19.74
C ALA A 146 -7.16 26.11 -20.10
N GLY A 147 -6.75 26.44 -21.34
CA GLY A 147 -6.85 27.76 -21.95
C GLY A 147 -5.82 28.79 -21.47
N SER A 148 -4.80 28.40 -20.70
CA SER A 148 -3.72 29.32 -20.33
C SER A 148 -2.81 29.57 -21.53
N TYR A 149 -2.55 30.84 -21.83
CA TYR A 149 -1.57 31.23 -22.83
C TYR A 149 -0.14 30.97 -22.34
N TYR A 150 0.76 30.61 -23.26
CA TYR A 150 2.20 30.57 -23.02
C TYR A 150 2.99 31.08 -24.23
N ASP A 151 4.20 31.57 -23.95
CA ASP A 151 5.25 31.86 -24.93
C ASP A 151 6.55 31.21 -24.43
N ALA A 152 6.79 29.98 -24.86
CA ALA A 152 7.95 29.21 -24.43
C ALA A 152 9.26 29.72 -25.05
N SER A 153 9.19 30.45 -26.18
CA SER A 153 10.37 31.10 -26.78
C SER A 153 10.86 32.28 -25.91
N ALA A 154 9.93 32.97 -25.26
CA ALA A 154 10.22 34.06 -24.32
C ALA A 154 10.29 33.60 -22.85
N PHE A 155 10.22 32.29 -22.58
CA PHE A 155 10.18 31.72 -21.22
C PHE A 155 9.05 32.32 -20.35
N SER A 156 7.86 32.49 -20.93
CA SER A 156 6.71 33.16 -20.31
C SER A 156 5.52 32.20 -20.18
N PHE A 157 5.16 31.89 -18.94
CA PHE A 157 4.04 31.02 -18.56
C PHE A 157 3.14 31.73 -17.55
N PRO A 158 2.31 32.70 -18.02
CA PRO A 158 1.49 33.54 -17.15
C PRO A 158 0.42 32.77 -16.35
N GLY A 159 0.14 31.50 -16.69
CA GLY A 159 -0.74 30.63 -15.91
C GLY A 159 -0.18 30.23 -14.53
N VAL A 160 1.14 30.27 -14.33
CA VAL A 160 1.83 30.05 -13.02
C VAL A 160 2.44 31.34 -12.45
N PRO A 161 2.13 32.47 -13.08
CA PRO A 161 3.10 33.49 -13.56
C PRO A 161 4.60 33.18 -13.40
N PHE A 162 5.15 32.32 -14.26
CA PHE A 162 6.60 32.27 -14.50
C PHE A 162 7.00 33.17 -15.67
N ALA A 163 8.13 33.86 -15.51
CA ALA A 163 8.74 34.70 -16.54
C ALA A 163 10.20 34.28 -16.77
N SER A 164 10.90 34.92 -17.71
CA SER A 164 12.22 34.47 -18.14
C SER A 164 13.25 34.34 -17.01
N TRP A 165 13.20 35.19 -15.99
CA TRP A 165 14.09 35.06 -14.84
C TRP A 165 13.76 33.86 -13.95
N ASP A 166 12.72 33.08 -14.18
CA ASP A 166 12.41 31.87 -13.40
C ASP A 166 13.03 30.60 -14.02
N PHE A 167 13.83 30.74 -15.09
CA PHE A 167 14.41 29.62 -15.85
C PHE A 167 15.94 29.64 -15.87
N ASN A 168 16.58 28.47 -15.81
CA ASN A 168 18.03 28.34 -15.72
C ASN A 168 18.75 28.90 -16.96
N VAL A 169 18.29 28.54 -18.17
CA VAL A 169 18.89 28.99 -19.44
C VAL A 169 18.81 30.50 -19.60
N ALA A 170 17.64 31.10 -19.36
CA ALA A 170 17.44 32.55 -19.45
C ALA A 170 18.23 33.34 -18.39
N ASN A 171 18.57 32.71 -17.26
CA ASN A 171 19.46 33.26 -16.23
C ASN A 171 20.95 32.97 -16.49
N GLY A 172 21.32 32.35 -17.62
CA GLY A 172 22.71 32.05 -17.97
C GLY A 172 23.37 30.96 -17.11
N LYS A 173 22.58 30.07 -16.49
CA LYS A 173 23.10 28.95 -15.68
C LYS A 173 23.48 27.73 -16.50
N CYS A 174 22.87 27.55 -17.67
CA CYS A 174 23.30 26.55 -18.64
C CYS A 174 24.60 27.00 -19.31
N ASN A 175 25.58 26.11 -19.38
CA ASN A 175 26.90 26.36 -19.97
C ASN A 175 27.02 25.86 -21.43
N SER A 176 25.98 25.23 -21.99
CA SER A 176 25.96 24.80 -23.39
C SER A 176 25.61 25.95 -24.33
N ASN A 177 26.06 25.87 -25.58
CA ASN A 177 25.80 26.94 -26.56
C ASN A 177 24.35 26.92 -27.06
N SER A 178 23.75 25.74 -27.18
CA SER A 178 22.36 25.57 -27.61
C SER A 178 21.36 25.95 -26.51
N GLY A 179 21.77 25.92 -25.24
CA GLY A 179 20.87 25.96 -24.08
C GLY A 179 20.26 24.59 -23.75
N ASP A 180 20.54 23.56 -24.56
CA ASP A 180 20.10 22.18 -24.33
C ASP A 180 21.22 21.33 -23.71
N ILE A 181 20.87 20.17 -23.15
CA ILE A 181 21.84 19.18 -22.69
C ILE A 181 22.55 18.58 -23.91
N GLU A 182 23.86 18.79 -24.01
CA GLU A 182 24.71 18.23 -25.07
C GLU A 182 25.58 17.07 -24.57
N SER A 183 25.81 16.99 -23.25
CA SER A 183 26.60 15.94 -22.62
C SER A 183 26.03 15.51 -21.27
N TYR A 184 25.63 14.24 -21.16
CA TYR A 184 25.23 13.62 -19.89
C TYR A 184 26.42 13.37 -18.93
N GLN A 185 27.66 13.61 -19.39
CA GLN A 185 28.86 13.57 -18.55
C GLN A 185 29.12 14.91 -17.83
N ASP A 186 28.38 15.97 -18.18
CA ASP A 186 28.45 17.26 -17.49
C ASP A 186 27.24 17.43 -16.56
N VAL A 187 27.47 17.27 -15.25
CA VAL A 187 26.45 17.42 -14.21
C VAL A 187 25.75 18.79 -14.28
N ASN A 188 26.47 19.85 -14.65
CA ASN A 188 25.89 21.20 -14.75
C ASN A 188 24.96 21.32 -15.96
N GLN A 189 25.27 20.65 -17.07
CA GLN A 189 24.35 20.60 -18.20
C GLN A 189 23.09 19.83 -17.82
N VAL A 190 23.26 18.62 -17.28
CA VAL A 190 22.14 17.74 -16.96
C VAL A 190 21.13 18.42 -16.02
N ARG A 191 21.59 19.27 -15.09
CA ARG A 191 20.74 19.93 -14.09
C ARG A 191 20.37 21.40 -14.33
N ASN A 192 20.92 22.06 -15.34
CA ASN A 192 20.65 23.49 -15.59
C ASN A 192 20.36 23.83 -17.06
N CYS A 193 20.51 22.88 -17.99
CA CYS A 193 20.18 23.07 -19.40
C CYS A 193 18.84 22.40 -19.72
N ASN A 194 18.21 22.84 -20.81
CA ASN A 194 16.95 22.27 -21.24
C ASN A 194 17.12 20.79 -21.63
N LEU A 195 16.31 19.93 -21.01
CA LEU A 195 16.11 18.56 -21.47
C LEU A 195 15.26 18.59 -22.73
N VAL A 196 15.83 18.23 -23.89
CA VAL A 196 15.14 18.22 -25.20
C VAL A 196 14.31 19.49 -25.48
N SER A 197 14.92 20.66 -25.22
CA SER A 197 14.33 21.98 -25.40
C SER A 197 13.14 22.34 -24.50
N LEU A 198 12.84 21.52 -23.49
CA LEU A 198 11.88 21.84 -22.42
C LEU A 198 12.45 22.93 -21.52
N ARG A 199 11.64 23.94 -21.18
CA ARG A 199 12.14 25.16 -20.52
C ARG A 199 12.45 24.88 -19.06
N ASP A 200 13.73 24.80 -18.74
CA ASP A 200 14.25 24.32 -17.47
C ASP A 200 14.08 25.36 -16.33
N LEU A 201 13.33 25.00 -15.29
CA LEU A 201 12.99 25.88 -14.18
C LEU A 201 14.18 26.06 -13.22
N ASP A 202 14.41 27.30 -12.77
CA ASP A 202 15.42 27.60 -11.77
C ASP A 202 14.93 27.29 -10.35
N THR A 203 14.94 26.01 -10.00
CA THR A 203 14.50 25.49 -8.69
C THR A 203 15.36 25.95 -7.51
N SER A 204 16.52 26.58 -7.75
CA SER A 204 17.27 27.23 -6.66
C SER A 204 16.53 28.44 -6.08
N LYS A 205 15.64 29.06 -6.87
CA LYS A 205 14.85 30.23 -6.45
C LYS A 205 13.69 29.79 -5.55
N SER A 206 13.52 30.49 -4.42
CA SER A 206 12.42 30.23 -3.49
C SER A 206 11.05 30.46 -4.12
N TYR A 207 10.92 31.43 -5.04
CA TYR A 207 9.68 31.69 -5.78
C TYR A 207 9.25 30.46 -6.60
N VAL A 208 10.16 29.90 -7.40
CA VAL A 208 9.92 28.70 -8.21
C VAL A 208 9.55 27.50 -7.34
N ARG A 209 10.26 27.28 -6.23
CA ARG A 209 9.89 26.21 -5.28
C ARG A 209 8.52 26.44 -4.65
N SER A 210 8.15 27.67 -4.31
CA SER A 210 6.83 27.98 -3.74
C SER A 210 5.69 27.73 -4.73
N LYS A 211 5.87 28.18 -5.99
CA LYS A 211 5.41 27.55 -7.25
C LYS A 211 4.87 26.13 -7.13
N ILE A 212 5.85 25.25 -7.10
CA ILE A 212 5.73 23.80 -7.19
C ILE A 212 5.10 23.24 -5.91
N VAL A 213 5.51 23.72 -4.74
CA VAL A 213 4.96 23.27 -3.45
C VAL A 213 3.48 23.61 -3.33
N GLU A 214 3.02 24.77 -3.80
CA GLU A 214 1.60 25.15 -3.84
C GLU A 214 0.78 24.16 -4.70
N PHE A 215 1.30 23.82 -5.89
CA PHE A 215 0.71 22.81 -6.78
C PHE A 215 0.62 21.44 -6.12
N MET A 216 1.73 20.94 -5.57
CA MET A 216 1.77 19.62 -4.93
C MET A 216 0.91 19.57 -3.66
N ASN A 217 0.87 20.63 -2.87
CA ASN A 217 0.00 20.72 -1.69
C ASN A 217 -1.48 20.75 -2.07
N THR A 218 -1.84 21.39 -3.20
CA THR A 218 -3.23 21.33 -3.71
C THR A 218 -3.65 19.88 -3.99
N LEU A 219 -2.75 19.06 -4.54
CA LEU A 219 -3.00 17.63 -4.79
C LEU A 219 -3.06 16.82 -3.48
N ILE A 220 -2.19 17.12 -2.51
CA ILE A 220 -2.25 16.51 -1.17
C ILE A 220 -3.61 16.82 -0.51
N ASP A 221 -4.06 18.07 -0.58
CA ASP A 221 -5.33 18.51 -0.01
C ASP A 221 -6.53 17.82 -0.69
N ILE A 222 -6.42 17.46 -1.98
CA ILE A 222 -7.42 16.63 -2.68
C ILE A 222 -7.48 15.20 -2.12
N GLY A 223 -6.38 14.68 -1.58
CA GLY A 223 -6.27 13.31 -1.05
C GLY A 223 -5.27 12.42 -1.81
N VAL A 224 -4.40 12.99 -2.63
CA VAL A 224 -3.30 12.25 -3.27
C VAL A 224 -2.33 11.73 -2.21
N ALA A 225 -1.93 10.46 -2.34
CA ALA A 225 -1.08 9.76 -1.37
C ALA A 225 0.42 9.96 -1.62
N GLY A 226 0.81 10.37 -2.83
CA GLY A 226 2.20 10.52 -3.20
C GLY A 226 2.44 10.98 -4.63
N PHE A 227 3.71 11.02 -5.01
CA PHE A 227 4.17 11.58 -6.27
C PHE A 227 5.25 10.71 -6.92
N ARG A 228 5.05 10.38 -8.19
CA ARG A 228 6.13 10.08 -9.14
C ARG A 228 6.68 11.42 -9.58
N VAL A 229 7.91 11.75 -9.23
CA VAL A 229 8.48 13.04 -9.62
C VAL A 229 9.32 12.86 -10.87
N ASP A 230 8.85 13.46 -11.97
CA ASP A 230 9.46 13.40 -13.30
C ASP A 230 10.87 13.98 -13.32
N ALA A 231 11.74 13.39 -14.15
CA ALA A 231 13.04 13.97 -14.52
C ALA A 231 13.90 14.43 -13.31
N CYS A 232 13.84 13.73 -12.17
CA CYS A 232 14.58 14.14 -10.96
C CYS A 232 16.09 14.19 -11.19
N LYS A 233 16.63 13.38 -12.10
CA LYS A 233 18.03 13.45 -12.52
C LYS A 233 18.47 14.85 -12.95
N HIS A 234 17.54 15.62 -13.50
CA HIS A 234 17.72 16.96 -14.06
C HIS A 234 17.48 18.08 -13.04
N MET A 235 17.20 17.75 -11.78
CA MET A 235 17.08 18.73 -10.70
C MET A 235 18.19 18.53 -9.67
N TRP A 236 18.56 19.59 -8.97
CA TRP A 236 19.51 19.49 -7.87
C TRP A 236 18.86 18.79 -6.67
N PRO A 237 19.47 17.74 -6.09
CA PRO A 237 18.87 17.00 -4.98
C PRO A 237 18.56 17.88 -3.76
N GLY A 238 19.38 18.91 -3.50
CA GLY A 238 19.13 19.86 -2.42
C GLY A 238 17.87 20.70 -2.62
N ASP A 239 17.53 21.05 -3.87
CA ASP A 239 16.31 21.79 -4.19
C ASP A 239 15.08 20.89 -4.09
N LEU A 240 15.18 19.63 -4.52
CA LEU A 240 14.17 18.59 -4.28
C LEU A 240 13.90 18.39 -2.79
N GLY A 241 14.96 18.22 -1.99
CA GLY A 241 14.84 18.08 -0.54
C GLY A 241 14.13 19.27 0.12
N ALA A 242 14.42 20.49 -0.33
CA ALA A 242 13.73 21.69 0.15
C ALA A 242 12.24 21.72 -0.23
N MET A 243 11.89 21.29 -1.44
CA MET A 243 10.49 21.21 -1.89
C MET A 243 9.73 20.13 -1.12
N PHE A 244 10.25 18.89 -1.07
CA PHE A 244 9.58 17.77 -0.40
C PHE A 244 9.46 17.97 1.11
N GLY A 245 10.47 18.60 1.73
CA GLY A 245 10.42 19.00 3.14
C GLY A 245 9.37 20.07 3.44
N SER A 246 8.94 20.84 2.43
CA SER A 246 7.92 21.89 2.56
C SER A 246 6.50 21.42 2.24
N LEU A 247 6.32 20.16 1.82
CA LEU A 247 4.99 19.60 1.58
C LEU A 247 4.20 19.46 2.88
N ASN A 248 2.88 19.58 2.76
CA ASN A 248 1.93 19.29 3.82
C ASN A 248 1.99 17.80 4.21
N ASN A 249 1.47 17.49 5.38
CA ASN A 249 1.08 16.11 5.69
C ASN A 249 -0.15 15.74 4.86
N LEU A 250 -0.35 14.45 4.64
CA LEU A 250 -1.47 13.92 3.88
C LEU A 250 -2.82 14.28 4.51
N ASN A 251 -3.84 14.36 3.65
CA ASN A 251 -5.20 14.72 4.05
C ASN A 251 -5.77 13.71 5.06
N THR A 252 -6.12 14.20 6.26
CA THR A 252 -6.59 13.36 7.37
C THR A 252 -7.96 12.73 7.17
N ALA A 253 -8.66 13.07 6.08
CA ALA A 253 -9.88 12.36 5.68
C ALA A 253 -9.61 10.93 5.22
N TYR A 254 -8.40 10.65 4.71
CA TYR A 254 -8.04 9.35 4.12
C TYR A 254 -6.80 8.70 4.73
N PHE A 255 -6.00 9.48 5.46
CA PHE A 255 -4.71 9.06 6.01
C PHE A 255 -4.58 9.42 7.50
N PRO A 256 -3.80 8.67 8.28
CA PRO A 256 -3.49 9.04 9.65
C PRO A 256 -2.87 10.45 9.77
N ALA A 257 -3.14 11.11 10.89
CA ALA A 257 -2.53 12.41 11.18
C ALA A 257 -1.01 12.31 11.22
N GLY A 258 -0.31 13.16 10.46
CA GLY A 258 1.15 13.14 10.38
C GLY A 258 1.71 12.30 9.24
N SER A 259 0.89 11.54 8.50
CA SER A 259 1.33 10.82 7.31
C SER A 259 1.96 11.77 6.28
N ARG A 260 3.01 11.33 5.61
CA ARG A 260 3.70 12.08 4.55
C ARG A 260 3.44 11.42 3.20
N ALA A 261 3.45 12.24 2.15
CA ALA A 261 3.33 11.76 0.78
C ALA A 261 4.47 10.80 0.43
N LEU A 262 4.15 9.66 -0.21
CA LEU A 262 5.16 8.81 -0.84
C LEU A 262 5.85 9.64 -1.93
N ILE A 263 7.17 9.72 -1.90
CA ILE A 263 7.96 10.29 -2.99
C ILE A 263 8.73 9.17 -3.67
N PHE A 264 8.56 9.04 -4.98
CA PHE A 264 9.46 8.24 -5.80
C PHE A 264 9.93 9.02 -7.02
N GLN A 265 11.25 9.05 -7.17
CA GLN A 265 11.94 9.98 -8.05
C GLN A 265 12.39 9.24 -9.30
N GLU A 266 12.08 9.79 -10.47
CA GLU A 266 12.64 9.26 -11.70
C GLU A 266 14.09 9.68 -11.85
N VAL A 267 14.99 8.71 -11.74
CA VAL A 267 16.41 8.87 -12.04
C VAL A 267 16.84 7.69 -12.88
N ILE A 268 17.02 7.91 -14.19
CA ILE A 268 17.50 6.88 -15.11
C ILE A 268 19.00 6.67 -14.83
N ASP A 269 19.34 5.69 -14.00
CA ASP A 269 20.72 5.29 -13.70
C ASP A 269 20.94 3.83 -14.09
N GLN A 270 21.51 3.61 -15.28
CA GLN A 270 21.96 2.30 -15.74
C GLN A 270 23.49 2.14 -15.60
N GLY A 271 24.17 3.07 -14.91
CA GLY A 271 25.63 3.18 -14.82
C GLY A 271 26.27 3.94 -15.97
N GLY A 272 27.53 4.35 -15.80
CA GLY A 272 28.34 5.01 -16.84
C GLY A 272 28.17 6.54 -16.93
N GLU A 273 27.34 7.14 -16.08
CA GLU A 273 27.15 8.58 -15.96
C GLU A 273 27.53 9.08 -14.55
N PRO A 274 27.92 10.36 -14.39
CA PRO A 274 28.38 10.89 -13.11
C PRO A 274 27.26 11.09 -12.07
N ILE A 275 26.00 11.21 -12.51
CA ILE A 275 24.84 11.35 -11.62
C ILE A 275 24.27 9.97 -11.34
N THR A 276 24.16 9.63 -10.06
CA THR A 276 23.72 8.31 -9.60
C THR A 276 22.38 8.38 -8.89
N ALA A 277 21.61 7.28 -8.93
CA ALA A 277 20.34 7.17 -8.21
C ALA A 277 20.51 7.33 -6.67
N GLY A 278 21.69 6.96 -6.15
CA GLY A 278 22.02 7.08 -4.72
C GLY A 278 21.89 8.51 -4.17
N GLU A 279 22.16 9.53 -4.99
CA GLU A 279 22.04 10.95 -4.60
C GLU A 279 20.62 11.37 -4.20
N TYR A 280 19.61 10.61 -4.61
CA TYR A 280 18.19 10.94 -4.46
C TYR A 280 17.51 10.09 -3.37
N THR A 281 18.12 8.98 -2.95
CA THR A 281 17.57 8.10 -1.91
C THR A 281 17.32 8.76 -0.54
N PRO A 282 18.01 9.86 -0.12
CA PRO A 282 17.66 10.57 1.10
C PRO A 282 16.31 11.31 1.06
N TYR A 283 15.69 11.45 -0.10
CA TYR A 283 14.48 12.27 -0.31
C TYR A 283 13.24 11.46 -0.69
N GLY A 284 13.36 10.13 -0.75
CA GLY A 284 12.29 9.22 -1.12
C GLY A 284 12.84 7.99 -1.84
N ARG A 285 11.93 7.19 -2.39
CA ARG A 285 12.30 6.08 -3.28
C ARG A 285 12.82 6.61 -4.61
N VAL A 286 13.49 5.75 -5.36
CA VAL A 286 14.00 6.06 -6.70
C VAL A 286 13.67 4.90 -7.63
N THR A 287 13.32 5.21 -8.87
CA THR A 287 13.07 4.22 -9.93
C THR A 287 14.33 3.42 -10.24
N GLU A 288 14.32 2.11 -10.01
CA GLU A 288 15.47 1.24 -10.25
C GLU A 288 15.48 0.72 -11.70
N PHE A 289 16.00 1.53 -12.62
CA PHE A 289 16.02 1.21 -14.05
C PHE A 289 16.90 -0.01 -14.41
N LYS A 290 17.82 -0.43 -13.54
CA LYS A 290 18.58 -1.67 -13.76
C LYS A 290 17.69 -2.89 -13.58
N TYR A 291 16.62 -2.82 -12.77
CA TYR A 291 15.76 -3.95 -12.48
C TYR A 291 15.17 -4.57 -13.76
N GLY A 292 14.39 -3.78 -14.51
CA GLY A 292 13.76 -4.21 -15.76
C GLY A 292 14.77 -4.63 -16.82
N LEU A 293 15.90 -3.93 -16.91
CA LEU A 293 17.00 -4.28 -17.80
C LEU A 293 17.58 -5.67 -17.50
N ARG A 294 17.92 -5.97 -16.24
CA ARG A 294 18.49 -7.26 -15.85
C ARG A 294 17.50 -8.41 -15.99
N VAL A 295 16.24 -8.19 -15.59
CA VAL A 295 15.18 -9.18 -15.81
C VAL A 295 15.05 -9.47 -17.31
N GLY A 296 15.01 -8.43 -18.13
CA GLY A 296 14.87 -8.58 -19.57
C GLY A 296 16.09 -9.23 -20.27
N GLU A 297 17.31 -8.99 -19.80
CA GLU A 297 18.50 -9.75 -20.21
C GLU A 297 18.31 -11.26 -19.97
N ALA A 298 17.77 -11.64 -18.82
CA ALA A 298 17.52 -13.06 -18.51
C ALA A 298 16.37 -13.65 -19.33
N MET A 299 15.27 -12.91 -19.51
CA MET A 299 14.12 -13.38 -20.28
C MET A 299 14.45 -13.55 -21.77
N ASN A 300 15.31 -12.71 -22.33
CA ASN A 300 15.81 -12.81 -23.70
C ASN A 300 16.97 -13.83 -23.87
N GLY A 301 17.44 -14.45 -22.78
CA GLY A 301 18.54 -15.43 -22.82
C GLY A 301 19.94 -14.81 -22.94
N ALA A 302 20.07 -13.49 -22.80
CA ALA A 302 21.37 -12.81 -22.70
C ALA A 302 22.03 -13.03 -21.32
N ASN A 303 21.24 -13.42 -20.31
CA ASN A 303 21.70 -13.85 -19.00
C ASN A 303 20.91 -15.07 -18.52
N LYS A 304 21.39 -15.73 -17.46
CA LYS A 304 20.75 -16.92 -16.90
C LYS A 304 19.86 -16.59 -15.70
N LEU A 305 18.65 -17.15 -15.66
CA LEU A 305 17.77 -17.06 -14.49
C LEU A 305 18.40 -17.71 -13.24
N SER A 306 19.25 -18.73 -13.42
CA SER A 306 19.96 -19.39 -12.33
C SER A 306 20.83 -18.47 -11.46
N TYR A 307 21.20 -17.28 -11.95
CA TYR A 307 22.00 -16.31 -11.20
C TYR A 307 21.17 -15.41 -10.27
N PHE A 308 19.84 -15.48 -10.31
CA PHE A 308 18.96 -14.52 -9.63
C PHE A 308 18.71 -14.83 -8.14
N SER A 309 19.42 -15.79 -7.55
CA SER A 309 19.27 -16.17 -6.13
C SER A 309 19.58 -15.03 -5.14
N ASN A 310 20.33 -14.01 -5.59
CA ASN A 310 20.67 -12.81 -4.83
C ASN A 310 20.34 -11.52 -5.62
N PHE A 311 19.36 -11.58 -6.54
CA PHE A 311 18.96 -10.45 -7.36
C PHE A 311 18.56 -9.23 -6.50
N GLY A 312 18.84 -8.01 -6.97
CA GLY A 312 18.65 -6.77 -6.20
C GLY A 312 19.98 -6.11 -5.81
N GLU A 313 20.16 -5.76 -4.54
CA GLU A 313 21.32 -4.99 -4.04
C GLU A 313 22.69 -5.58 -4.45
N ALA A 314 22.84 -6.91 -4.41
CA ALA A 314 24.09 -7.57 -4.77
C ALA A 314 24.49 -7.37 -6.24
N TRP A 315 23.56 -6.90 -7.08
CA TRP A 315 23.77 -6.58 -8.49
C TRP A 315 24.06 -5.09 -8.72
N GLY A 316 24.36 -4.33 -7.66
CA GLY A 316 24.62 -2.90 -7.73
C GLY A 316 23.36 -2.05 -7.96
N MET A 317 22.22 -2.59 -7.56
CA MET A 317 20.94 -1.88 -7.47
C MET A 317 20.81 -1.19 -6.11
N LEU A 318 19.83 -0.30 -5.98
CA LEU A 318 19.49 0.41 -4.75
C LEU A 318 19.11 -0.53 -3.61
N ALA A 319 19.13 0.00 -2.38
CA ALA A 319 18.58 -0.72 -1.24
C ALA A 319 17.09 -1.03 -1.45
N ASP A 320 16.63 -2.20 -0.98
CA ASP A 320 15.25 -2.68 -1.15
C ASP A 320 14.19 -1.62 -0.79
N GLY A 321 14.30 -1.05 0.41
CA GLY A 321 13.40 0.01 0.91
C GLY A 321 13.47 1.34 0.15
N SER A 322 14.48 1.53 -0.69
CA SER A 322 14.70 2.75 -1.49
C SER A 322 14.29 2.59 -2.95
N ALA A 323 13.98 1.37 -3.42
CA ALA A 323 13.69 1.09 -4.81
C ALA A 323 12.17 1.12 -5.10
N LEU A 324 11.81 1.71 -6.24
CA LEU A 324 10.60 1.38 -6.98
C LEU A 324 11.00 0.54 -8.20
N VAL A 325 10.42 -0.64 -8.34
CA VAL A 325 10.79 -1.61 -9.39
C VAL A 325 9.65 -1.80 -10.38
N PHE A 326 10.02 -2.04 -11.64
CA PHE A 326 9.10 -2.27 -12.75
C PHE A 326 9.84 -3.05 -13.84
N VAL A 327 9.09 -3.83 -14.63
CA VAL A 327 9.63 -4.53 -15.81
C VAL A 327 9.90 -3.55 -16.95
N ASP A 328 8.92 -2.68 -17.20
CA ASP A 328 8.93 -1.60 -18.18
C ASP A 328 8.19 -0.37 -17.63
N ASN A 329 8.27 0.74 -18.35
CA ASN A 329 7.50 1.96 -18.06
C ASN A 329 7.03 2.60 -19.38
N HIS A 330 6.35 3.73 -19.26
CA HIS A 330 5.82 4.47 -20.40
C HIS A 330 6.90 4.96 -21.39
N ASP A 331 8.14 5.23 -20.94
CA ASP A 331 9.24 5.62 -21.81
C ASP A 331 9.88 4.42 -22.52
N ASN A 332 10.42 3.48 -21.74
CA ASN A 332 11.32 2.45 -22.25
C ASN A 332 10.59 1.38 -23.06
N GLN A 333 9.27 1.21 -22.87
CA GLN A 333 8.46 0.37 -23.73
C GLN A 333 8.32 0.92 -25.16
N ARG A 334 8.63 2.23 -25.34
CA ARG A 334 8.63 2.95 -26.62
C ARG A 334 10.05 3.37 -27.04
N GLY A 335 11.09 2.89 -26.35
CA GLY A 335 12.49 3.23 -26.67
C GLY A 335 12.98 4.60 -26.15
N HIS A 336 12.19 5.29 -25.34
CA HIS A 336 12.58 6.53 -24.65
C HIS A 336 13.20 6.22 -23.27
N GLY A 337 13.88 7.19 -22.65
CA GLY A 337 14.19 7.14 -21.21
C GLY A 337 15.13 6.02 -20.72
N GLY A 338 15.99 5.50 -21.60
CA GLY A 338 16.94 4.42 -21.29
C GLY A 338 16.58 3.12 -22.01
N GLY A 339 17.48 2.67 -22.89
CA GLY A 339 17.26 1.50 -23.74
C GLY A 339 17.76 0.18 -23.14
N GLY A 340 17.81 -0.85 -24.00
CA GLY A 340 18.36 -2.17 -23.67
C GLY A 340 17.35 -3.29 -23.85
N SER A 341 17.60 -4.42 -23.19
CA SER A 341 16.79 -5.66 -23.30
C SER A 341 15.46 -5.59 -22.55
N ILE A 342 14.71 -4.48 -22.62
CA ILE A 342 13.42 -4.33 -21.94
C ILE A 342 12.37 -5.27 -22.56
N ILE A 343 11.57 -5.90 -21.71
CA ILE A 343 10.43 -6.73 -22.12
C ILE A 343 9.14 -5.94 -21.92
N THR A 344 8.27 -5.93 -22.91
CA THR A 344 7.00 -5.19 -22.89
C THR A 344 5.83 -6.11 -23.23
N HIS A 345 4.61 -5.60 -23.17
CA HIS A 345 3.41 -6.33 -23.57
C HIS A 345 3.45 -6.85 -25.02
N GLU A 346 4.28 -6.28 -25.90
CA GLU A 346 4.47 -6.78 -27.28
C GLU A 346 5.09 -8.19 -27.32
N SER A 347 5.72 -8.63 -26.23
CA SER A 347 6.23 -9.99 -26.03
C SER A 347 5.49 -10.69 -24.88
N PRO A 348 4.19 -10.99 -25.02
CA PRO A 348 3.29 -11.30 -23.89
C PRO A 348 3.74 -12.52 -23.08
N ARG A 349 4.31 -13.55 -23.71
CA ARG A 349 4.87 -14.72 -23.02
C ARG A 349 5.97 -14.33 -22.03
N LEU A 350 6.97 -13.58 -22.50
CA LEU A 350 8.11 -13.15 -21.68
C LEU A 350 7.67 -12.09 -20.66
N TYR A 351 6.73 -11.23 -21.01
CA TYR A 351 6.25 -10.16 -20.15
C TYR A 351 5.47 -10.67 -18.94
N LYS A 352 4.60 -11.67 -19.13
CA LYS A 352 3.90 -12.36 -18.04
C LYS A 352 4.89 -13.00 -17.08
N MET A 353 5.91 -13.68 -17.60
CA MET A 353 6.96 -14.31 -16.80
C MET A 353 7.82 -13.29 -16.04
N ALA A 354 8.20 -12.17 -16.68
CA ALA A 354 8.93 -11.07 -16.04
C ALA A 354 8.13 -10.44 -14.89
N ASN A 355 6.84 -10.18 -15.09
CA ASN A 355 5.97 -9.66 -14.04
C ASN A 355 5.72 -10.69 -12.93
N ALA A 356 5.55 -11.97 -13.26
CA ALA A 356 5.44 -13.03 -12.25
C ALA A 356 6.70 -13.10 -11.38
N PHE A 357 7.89 -13.05 -11.98
CA PHE A 357 9.14 -12.95 -11.22
C PHE A 357 9.18 -11.70 -10.35
N MET A 358 8.87 -10.53 -10.91
CA MET A 358 8.87 -9.26 -10.16
C MET A 358 7.95 -9.28 -8.97
N LEU A 359 6.73 -9.80 -9.13
CA LEU A 359 5.73 -9.85 -8.09
C LEU A 359 6.06 -10.91 -7.02
N ALA A 360 6.72 -12.01 -7.38
CA ALA A 360 7.14 -13.04 -6.43
C ALA A 360 8.41 -12.68 -5.64
N PHE A 361 9.38 -12.00 -6.26
CA PHE A 361 10.68 -11.75 -5.67
C PHE A 361 10.61 -10.64 -4.58
N PRO A 362 11.26 -10.80 -3.41
CA PRO A 362 11.21 -9.86 -2.28
C PRO A 362 12.13 -8.64 -2.51
N TYR A 363 11.83 -7.81 -3.50
CA TYR A 363 12.62 -6.61 -3.76
C TYR A 363 11.77 -5.45 -4.31
N GLY A 364 12.00 -4.26 -3.76
CA GLY A 364 11.42 -2.97 -4.12
C GLY A 364 9.91 -2.86 -3.87
N PHE A 365 9.38 -1.65 -4.04
CA PHE A 365 7.94 -1.48 -4.22
C PHE A 365 7.59 -1.65 -5.70
N ALA A 366 6.68 -2.57 -6.04
CA ALA A 366 6.44 -2.97 -7.41
C ALA A 366 5.38 -2.12 -8.11
N ARG A 367 5.68 -1.72 -9.35
CA ARG A 367 4.74 -1.07 -10.25
C ARG A 367 4.58 -1.88 -11.52
N VAL A 368 3.34 -2.28 -11.81
CA VAL A 368 2.94 -2.89 -13.08
C VAL A 368 2.55 -1.78 -14.06
N MET A 369 3.04 -1.85 -15.30
CA MET A 369 2.60 -0.94 -16.36
C MET A 369 1.22 -1.36 -16.88
N SER A 370 0.34 -0.40 -17.17
CA SER A 370 -0.88 -0.64 -17.94
C SER A 370 -0.91 0.32 -19.13
N SER A 371 -0.83 -0.25 -20.31
CA SER A 371 -0.55 0.43 -21.57
C SER A 371 -1.79 0.56 -22.45
N PHE A 372 -1.62 1.34 -23.52
CA PHE A 372 -2.40 1.23 -24.74
C PHE A 372 -1.51 0.73 -25.87
N ASP A 373 -2.13 0.15 -26.89
CA ASP A 373 -1.47 -0.32 -28.09
C ASP A 373 -1.14 0.88 -28.99
N PHE A 374 0.15 1.17 -29.10
CA PHE A 374 0.67 2.27 -29.90
C PHE A 374 1.08 1.82 -31.31
N ASN A 375 0.85 0.57 -31.69
CA ASN A 375 1.12 0.02 -33.03
C ASN A 375 2.54 0.33 -33.54
N HIS A 376 3.52 0.26 -32.64
CA HIS A 376 4.93 0.61 -32.87
C HIS A 376 5.21 2.09 -33.23
N ASP A 377 4.23 2.98 -33.17
CA ASP A 377 4.44 4.43 -33.20
C ASP A 377 4.81 4.92 -31.79
N THR A 378 6.09 5.20 -31.59
CA THR A 378 6.63 5.59 -30.28
C THR A 378 6.14 6.96 -29.81
N ASP A 379 5.61 7.79 -30.71
CA ASP A 379 5.03 9.08 -30.41
C ASP A 379 3.51 9.01 -30.18
N ALA A 380 2.84 7.91 -30.53
CA ALA A 380 1.39 7.84 -30.53
C ALA A 380 0.77 8.17 -29.16
N GLY A 381 -0.26 9.02 -29.17
CA GLY A 381 -1.13 9.20 -28.01
C GLY A 381 -2.03 7.99 -27.73
N PRO A 382 -2.77 8.01 -26.61
CA PRO A 382 -3.76 6.99 -26.29
C PRO A 382 -4.87 6.92 -27.36
N PRO A 383 -5.68 5.84 -27.35
CA PRO A 383 -6.90 5.76 -28.16
C PRO A 383 -7.73 7.03 -28.03
N ALA A 384 -7.97 7.71 -29.14
CA ALA A 384 -8.58 9.04 -29.16
C ALA A 384 -9.70 9.16 -30.20
N ASP A 385 -10.67 10.04 -29.95
CA ASP A 385 -11.70 10.39 -30.92
C ASP A 385 -11.14 11.31 -32.03
N GLY A 386 -11.97 11.67 -33.01
CA GLY A 386 -11.56 12.56 -34.10
C GLY A 386 -11.17 13.98 -33.67
N ASN A 387 -11.47 14.37 -32.41
CA ASN A 387 -11.09 15.64 -31.81
C ASN A 387 -9.87 15.49 -30.88
N GLY A 388 -9.21 14.33 -30.85
CA GLY A 388 -8.03 14.10 -30.01
C GLY A 388 -8.34 13.87 -28.52
N ASN A 389 -9.62 13.75 -28.14
CA ASN A 389 -9.98 13.41 -26.76
C ASN A 389 -9.76 11.92 -26.52
N THR A 390 -9.20 11.56 -25.36
CA THR A 390 -9.01 10.16 -24.99
C THR A 390 -10.34 9.42 -24.91
N GLN A 391 -10.45 8.28 -25.59
CA GLN A 391 -11.61 7.41 -25.52
C GLN A 391 -11.61 6.62 -24.21
N SER A 392 -12.80 6.29 -23.70
CA SER A 392 -12.91 5.44 -22.51
C SER A 392 -12.34 4.04 -22.75
N VAL A 393 -11.83 3.44 -21.68
CA VAL A 393 -11.42 2.05 -21.69
C VAL A 393 -12.63 1.15 -21.90
N THR A 394 -12.60 0.32 -22.94
CA THR A 394 -13.65 -0.67 -23.20
C THR A 394 -13.31 -1.96 -22.46
N ILE A 395 -14.29 -2.51 -21.75
CA ILE A 395 -14.15 -3.78 -21.03
C ILE A 395 -15.02 -4.80 -21.72
N ASN A 396 -14.38 -5.85 -22.25
CA ASN A 396 -15.04 -6.93 -22.94
C ASN A 396 -15.76 -7.84 -21.95
N ALA A 397 -16.67 -8.67 -22.45
CA ALA A 397 -17.46 -9.60 -21.63
C ALA A 397 -16.61 -10.64 -20.89
N ASP A 398 -15.41 -10.94 -21.39
CA ASP A 398 -14.43 -11.84 -20.75
C ASP A 398 -13.52 -11.13 -19.74
N GLY A 399 -13.76 -9.84 -19.46
CA GLY A 399 -13.00 -9.03 -18.51
C GLY A 399 -11.72 -8.40 -19.05
N THR A 400 -11.33 -8.74 -20.29
CA THR A 400 -10.19 -8.12 -20.98
C THR A 400 -10.53 -6.71 -21.46
N CYS A 401 -9.51 -5.92 -21.78
CA CYS A 401 -9.72 -4.62 -22.39
C CYS A 401 -9.84 -4.68 -23.91
N GLY A 402 -10.58 -3.73 -24.47
CA GLY A 402 -10.72 -3.50 -25.90
C GLY A 402 -10.50 -2.03 -26.25
N GLY A 403 -10.71 -1.68 -27.52
CA GLY A 403 -10.61 -0.29 -27.98
C GLY A 403 -9.18 0.27 -28.02
N GLY A 404 -8.18 -0.59 -28.18
CA GLY A 404 -6.76 -0.21 -28.21
C GLY A 404 -6.09 -0.13 -26.83
N TRP A 405 -6.78 -0.50 -25.75
CA TRP A 405 -6.20 -0.59 -24.41
C TRP A 405 -5.67 -2.00 -24.13
N VAL A 406 -4.45 -2.10 -23.60
CA VAL A 406 -3.76 -3.39 -23.36
C VAL A 406 -4.13 -3.97 -22.00
N CYS A 407 -4.15 -3.13 -20.96
CA CYS A 407 -4.53 -3.48 -19.59
C CYS A 407 -3.80 -4.70 -19.03
N GLU A 408 -2.47 -4.66 -18.99
CA GLU A 408 -1.63 -5.76 -18.49
C GLU A 408 -1.97 -6.13 -17.04
N HIS A 409 -2.40 -5.17 -16.22
CA HIS A 409 -2.88 -5.43 -14.86
C HIS A 409 -4.14 -6.32 -14.82
N ARG A 410 -4.87 -6.45 -15.93
CA ARG A 410 -6.02 -7.35 -16.07
C ARG A 410 -5.66 -8.75 -16.55
N TRP A 411 -4.41 -8.98 -16.98
CA TRP A 411 -4.00 -10.30 -17.41
C TRP A 411 -3.99 -11.21 -16.18
N ARG A 412 -4.69 -12.36 -16.26
CA ARG A 412 -4.90 -13.28 -15.13
C ARG A 412 -3.60 -13.55 -14.36
N GLN A 413 -2.53 -13.83 -15.10
CA GLN A 413 -1.21 -14.14 -14.57
C GLN A 413 -0.66 -12.99 -13.72
N ILE A 414 -0.81 -11.74 -14.17
CA ILE A 414 -0.33 -10.56 -13.45
C ILE A 414 -1.24 -10.27 -12.26
N LYS A 415 -2.57 -10.26 -12.47
CA LYS A 415 -3.58 -10.04 -11.44
C LYS A 415 -3.44 -11.03 -10.27
N ASN A 416 -3.31 -12.33 -10.54
CA ASN A 416 -3.16 -13.33 -9.48
C ASN A 416 -1.81 -13.21 -8.76
N MET A 417 -0.77 -12.78 -9.46
CA MET A 417 0.54 -12.53 -8.84
C MET A 417 0.57 -11.28 -7.95
N ILE A 418 -0.40 -10.36 -8.07
CA ILE A 418 -0.61 -9.31 -7.06
C ILE A 418 -1.05 -9.94 -5.74
N GLY A 419 -2.03 -10.85 -5.78
CA GLY A 419 -2.45 -11.66 -4.63
C GLY A 419 -1.28 -12.46 -4.02
N PHE A 420 -0.46 -13.09 -4.87
CA PHE A 420 0.77 -13.75 -4.43
C PHE A 420 1.70 -12.80 -3.65
N ARG A 421 1.99 -11.60 -4.21
CA ARG A 421 2.89 -10.63 -3.57
C ARG A 421 2.35 -10.19 -2.21
N ASN A 422 1.05 -9.96 -2.13
CA ASN A 422 0.34 -9.56 -0.92
C ASN A 422 0.43 -10.65 0.17
N VAL A 423 0.12 -11.90 -0.17
CA VAL A 423 0.22 -13.04 0.77
C VAL A 423 1.67 -13.29 1.21
N ALA A 424 2.64 -13.05 0.33
CA ALA A 424 4.06 -13.20 0.60
C ALA A 424 4.69 -11.97 1.30
N ALA A 425 3.93 -10.94 1.67
CA ALA A 425 4.46 -9.73 2.27
C ALA A 425 5.30 -10.05 3.52
N GLY A 426 6.46 -9.40 3.65
CA GLY A 426 7.39 -9.60 4.78
C GLY A 426 8.15 -10.93 4.79
N GLN A 427 7.82 -11.90 3.92
CA GLN A 427 8.51 -13.19 3.89
C GLN A 427 9.85 -13.11 3.16
N PRO A 428 10.92 -13.76 3.65
CA PRO A 428 12.20 -13.79 2.96
C PRO A 428 12.15 -14.68 1.71
N LEU A 429 13.15 -14.55 0.82
CA LEU A 429 13.41 -15.55 -0.21
C LEU A 429 13.82 -16.86 0.48
N SER A 430 13.16 -17.97 0.14
CA SER A 430 13.44 -19.29 0.70
C SER A 430 13.51 -20.35 -0.39
N ASN A 431 14.04 -21.53 -0.07
CA ASN A 431 13.92 -22.73 -0.90
C ASN A 431 14.34 -22.55 -2.37
N TRP A 432 15.39 -21.76 -2.63
CA TRP A 432 15.87 -21.53 -3.99
C TRP A 432 16.34 -22.83 -4.64
N TRP A 433 15.84 -23.08 -5.85
CA TRP A 433 16.24 -24.15 -6.73
C TRP A 433 16.52 -23.61 -8.13
N SER A 434 17.48 -24.23 -8.82
CA SER A 434 17.73 -23.99 -10.23
C SER A 434 18.32 -25.22 -10.89
N ASN A 435 18.05 -25.39 -12.19
CA ASN A 435 18.76 -26.34 -13.04
C ASN A 435 20.14 -25.84 -13.52
N GLY A 436 20.61 -24.66 -13.07
CA GLY A 436 21.85 -24.03 -13.54
C GLY A 436 21.71 -23.25 -14.85
N ASN A 437 20.51 -23.17 -15.43
CA ASN A 437 20.19 -22.45 -16.66
C ASN A 437 18.94 -21.55 -16.53
N GLN A 438 17.87 -21.83 -17.28
CA GLN A 438 16.69 -20.98 -17.40
C GLN A 438 15.47 -21.53 -16.63
N GLN A 439 15.67 -22.53 -15.77
CA GLN A 439 14.66 -22.99 -14.82
C GLN A 439 15.06 -22.62 -13.40
N ILE A 440 14.15 -21.98 -12.69
CA ILE A 440 14.30 -21.60 -11.29
C ILE A 440 13.00 -21.86 -10.54
N ALA A 441 13.11 -22.04 -9.23
CA ALA A 441 11.98 -22.06 -8.33
C ALA A 441 12.40 -21.52 -6.96
N PHE A 442 11.48 -20.92 -6.23
CA PHE A 442 11.75 -20.43 -4.89
C PHE A 442 10.46 -20.21 -4.11
N GLY A 443 10.60 -20.23 -2.79
CA GLY A 443 9.57 -19.90 -1.82
C GLY A 443 9.67 -18.47 -1.31
N ARG A 444 8.59 -18.05 -0.66
CA ARG A 444 8.50 -16.86 0.18
C ARG A 444 8.05 -17.30 1.57
N GLY A 445 9.01 -17.69 2.39
CA GLY A 445 8.75 -18.32 3.69
C GLY A 445 7.95 -19.60 3.52
N ASP A 446 6.90 -19.76 4.32
CA ASP A 446 5.92 -20.85 4.24
C ASP A 446 4.61 -20.42 3.52
N LYS A 447 4.57 -19.21 2.96
CA LYS A 447 3.34 -18.58 2.46
C LYS A 447 3.10 -18.78 0.98
N ALA A 448 4.15 -18.84 0.16
CA ALA A 448 4.01 -18.90 -1.29
C ALA A 448 5.21 -19.55 -1.98
N PHE A 449 5.01 -20.14 -3.15
CA PHE A 449 6.05 -20.79 -3.94
C PHE A 449 5.81 -20.64 -5.44
N ILE A 450 6.88 -20.42 -6.20
CA ILE A 450 6.84 -20.22 -7.66
C ILE A 450 7.91 -21.07 -8.35
N ALA A 451 7.59 -21.59 -9.53
CA ALA A 451 8.51 -22.22 -10.47
C ALA A 451 8.38 -21.55 -11.85
N ILE A 452 9.51 -21.18 -12.46
CA ILE A 452 9.60 -20.47 -13.74
C ILE A 452 10.44 -21.32 -14.71
N ASN A 453 9.93 -21.51 -15.93
CA ASN A 453 10.62 -22.24 -16.98
C ASN A 453 10.84 -21.37 -18.23
N ASN A 454 12.04 -20.87 -18.43
CA ASN A 454 12.43 -20.22 -19.70
C ASN A 454 13.40 -21.07 -20.54
N ASP A 455 13.49 -22.37 -20.26
CA ASP A 455 14.23 -23.32 -21.09
C ASP A 455 13.39 -23.79 -22.29
N GLY A 456 14.05 -24.46 -23.25
CA GLY A 456 13.40 -25.07 -24.41
C GLY A 456 12.73 -26.43 -24.14
N TYR A 457 12.66 -26.86 -22.88
CA TYR A 457 12.06 -28.14 -22.46
C TYR A 457 11.32 -27.98 -21.12
N THR A 458 10.41 -28.90 -20.82
CA THR A 458 9.57 -28.89 -19.61
C THR A 458 10.41 -29.01 -18.33
N LEU A 459 10.05 -28.22 -17.32
CA LEU A 459 10.51 -28.40 -15.93
C LEU A 459 9.63 -29.47 -15.30
N SER A 460 10.23 -30.59 -14.85
CA SER A 460 9.52 -31.73 -14.27
C SER A 460 10.22 -32.20 -13.01
N GLU A 461 9.99 -31.52 -11.89
CA GLU A 461 10.78 -31.68 -10.65
C GLU A 461 9.90 -31.75 -9.40
N THR A 462 10.34 -32.52 -8.41
CA THR A 462 9.74 -32.49 -7.06
C THR A 462 10.57 -31.55 -6.19
N LEU A 463 9.94 -30.47 -5.72
CA LEU A 463 10.61 -29.38 -5.04
C LEU A 463 10.06 -29.21 -3.63
N TYR A 464 10.96 -29.00 -2.66
CA TYR A 464 10.57 -28.65 -1.31
C TYR A 464 10.12 -27.19 -1.28
N THR A 465 8.84 -26.97 -0.99
CA THR A 465 8.19 -25.65 -1.09
C THR A 465 8.29 -24.83 0.20
N GLY A 466 8.42 -25.51 1.35
CA GLY A 466 8.24 -24.90 2.66
C GLY A 466 6.77 -24.61 3.04
N MET A 467 5.82 -24.82 2.12
CA MET A 467 4.40 -24.57 2.36
C MET A 467 3.74 -25.73 3.13
N PRO A 468 2.63 -25.48 3.85
CA PRO A 468 1.81 -26.53 4.46
C PRO A 468 1.24 -27.49 3.42
N SER A 469 0.95 -28.72 3.83
CA SER A 469 0.34 -29.71 2.96
C SER A 469 -1.07 -29.31 2.50
N GLY A 470 -1.41 -29.64 1.27
CA GLY A 470 -2.69 -29.27 0.67
C GLY A 470 -2.68 -29.28 -0.85
N GLU A 471 -3.87 -29.17 -1.43
CA GLU A 471 -4.04 -28.85 -2.85
C GLU A 471 -4.09 -27.34 -3.02
N TYR A 472 -3.32 -26.78 -3.92
CA TYR A 472 -3.31 -25.34 -4.19
C TYR A 472 -3.60 -25.05 -5.65
N CYS A 473 -4.36 -23.99 -5.91
CA CYS A 473 -4.65 -23.55 -7.27
C CYS A 473 -3.37 -23.05 -7.96
N ASN A 474 -3.08 -23.51 -9.17
CA ASN A 474 -2.00 -22.91 -9.97
C ASN A 474 -2.48 -21.56 -10.54
N LEU A 475 -2.04 -20.49 -9.88
CA LEU A 475 -2.49 -19.11 -10.10
C LEU A 475 -2.18 -18.55 -11.49
N ILE A 476 -1.25 -19.18 -12.22
CA ILE A 476 -0.90 -18.77 -13.58
C ILE A 476 -1.93 -19.32 -14.58
N LEU A 477 -2.38 -20.56 -14.37
CA LEU A 477 -3.24 -21.29 -15.29
C LEU A 477 -4.72 -21.27 -14.89
N GLY A 478 -5.04 -20.80 -13.69
CA GLY A 478 -6.40 -20.73 -13.16
C GLY A 478 -6.59 -19.58 -12.18
N ASP A 479 -7.86 -19.30 -11.91
CA ASP A 479 -8.31 -18.41 -10.86
C ASP A 479 -8.79 -19.25 -9.67
N PHE A 480 -8.38 -18.83 -8.48
CA PHE A 480 -8.93 -19.37 -7.24
C PHE A 480 -10.19 -18.60 -6.88
N ASP A 481 -11.29 -19.31 -6.70
CA ASP A 481 -12.53 -18.77 -6.15
C ASP A 481 -12.61 -19.13 -4.67
N SER A 482 -12.38 -18.13 -3.82
CA SER A 482 -12.44 -18.29 -2.36
C SER A 482 -13.82 -18.67 -1.86
N SER A 483 -14.90 -18.32 -2.57
CA SER A 483 -16.27 -18.62 -2.14
C SER A 483 -16.61 -20.11 -2.28
N SER A 484 -16.05 -20.77 -3.29
CA SER A 484 -16.23 -22.20 -3.55
C SER A 484 -15.02 -23.04 -3.16
N SER A 485 -13.93 -22.41 -2.70
CA SER A 485 -12.62 -23.02 -2.47
C SER A 485 -12.18 -23.91 -3.64
N SER A 486 -12.37 -23.40 -4.85
CA SER A 486 -12.13 -24.12 -6.10
C SER A 486 -11.15 -23.38 -7.00
N CYS A 487 -10.51 -24.13 -7.89
CA CYS A 487 -9.61 -23.58 -8.90
C CYS A 487 -10.24 -23.79 -10.28
N SER A 488 -10.27 -22.75 -11.11
CA SER A 488 -10.73 -22.87 -12.50
C SER A 488 -9.70 -23.56 -13.41
N GLY A 489 -8.46 -23.69 -12.93
CA GLY A 489 -7.35 -24.35 -13.61
C GLY A 489 -6.80 -25.55 -12.84
N PRO A 490 -5.60 -26.04 -13.22
CA PRO A 490 -4.95 -27.16 -12.54
C PRO A 490 -4.53 -26.81 -11.12
N THR A 491 -4.44 -27.82 -10.26
CA THR A 491 -3.92 -27.71 -8.90
C THR A 491 -2.54 -28.33 -8.77
N ILE A 492 -1.87 -27.99 -7.67
CA ILE A 492 -0.57 -28.53 -7.27
C ILE A 492 -0.67 -29.03 -5.83
N HIS A 493 -0.36 -30.31 -5.65
CA HIS A 493 -0.33 -30.96 -4.34
C HIS A 493 0.99 -30.71 -3.63
N VAL A 494 0.93 -30.17 -2.41
CA VAL A 494 2.02 -30.15 -1.45
C VAL A 494 1.81 -31.30 -0.45
N ASP A 495 2.76 -32.22 -0.39
CA ASP A 495 2.69 -33.39 0.50
C ASP A 495 2.95 -33.04 1.97
N GLY A 496 2.76 -34.01 2.88
CA GLY A 496 3.00 -33.85 4.32
C GLY A 496 4.44 -33.53 4.71
N SER A 497 5.40 -33.63 3.79
CA SER A 497 6.80 -33.25 3.97
C SER A 497 7.11 -31.89 3.34
N GLY A 498 6.11 -31.18 2.82
CA GLY A 498 6.26 -29.87 2.17
C GLY A 498 6.77 -29.92 0.73
N ASN A 499 6.83 -31.10 0.09
CA ASN A 499 7.26 -31.23 -1.30
C ASN A 499 6.07 -31.17 -2.27
N ALA A 500 6.28 -30.59 -3.45
CA ALA A 500 5.31 -30.61 -4.53
C ALA A 500 5.98 -30.93 -5.87
N TYR A 501 5.26 -31.65 -6.72
CA TYR A 501 5.71 -31.92 -8.09
C TYR A 501 5.26 -30.80 -9.02
N PHE A 502 6.22 -30.13 -9.65
CA PHE A 502 6.00 -29.08 -10.64
C PHE A 502 6.27 -29.63 -12.04
N ASN A 503 5.27 -29.48 -12.92
CA ASN A 503 5.37 -29.80 -14.33
C ASN A 503 5.03 -28.54 -15.16
N VAL A 504 6.04 -27.73 -15.44
CA VAL A 504 5.89 -26.43 -16.12
C VAL A 504 6.40 -26.56 -17.55
N ASP A 505 5.49 -26.53 -18.53
CA ASP A 505 5.83 -26.66 -19.95
C ASP A 505 6.47 -25.38 -20.53
N THR A 506 6.68 -25.37 -21.84
CA THR A 506 7.34 -24.27 -22.56
C THR A 506 6.36 -23.34 -23.28
N GLY A 507 5.06 -23.50 -23.06
CA GLY A 507 3.97 -22.81 -23.76
C GLY A 507 3.89 -21.31 -23.45
N ASP A 508 2.68 -20.76 -23.57
CA ASP A 508 2.43 -19.31 -23.46
C ASP A 508 2.54 -18.77 -22.02
N ASP A 509 2.49 -19.68 -21.03
CA ASP A 509 2.48 -19.39 -19.60
C ASP A 509 3.41 -20.35 -18.84
N PRO A 510 4.74 -20.28 -19.07
CA PRO A 510 5.67 -21.28 -18.55
C PRO A 510 6.08 -20.95 -17.10
N VAL A 511 5.08 -20.76 -16.24
CA VAL A 511 5.22 -20.45 -14.82
C VAL A 511 4.16 -21.23 -14.06
N ALA A 512 4.48 -21.69 -12.85
CA ALA A 512 3.50 -22.19 -11.89
C ALA A 512 3.70 -21.47 -10.56
N ALA A 513 2.62 -21.00 -9.94
CA ALA A 513 2.67 -20.28 -8.68
C ALA A 513 1.51 -20.69 -7.77
N ILE A 514 1.80 -20.85 -6.49
CA ILE A 514 0.85 -21.23 -5.44
C ILE A 514 1.10 -20.39 -4.18
N HIS A 515 0.04 -20.14 -3.40
CA HIS A 515 0.14 -19.50 -2.09
C HIS A 515 -0.91 -20.03 -1.12
N VAL A 516 -0.70 -19.85 0.18
CA VAL A 516 -1.53 -20.43 1.24
C VAL A 516 -3.01 -20.05 1.16
N SER A 517 -3.33 -18.83 0.73
CA SER A 517 -4.72 -18.36 0.58
C SER A 517 -5.44 -18.90 -0.67
N ALA A 518 -4.82 -19.79 -1.46
CA ALA A 518 -5.41 -20.40 -2.66
C ALA A 518 -5.50 -21.93 -2.55
N LYS A 519 -5.77 -22.42 -1.34
CA LYS A 519 -5.91 -23.85 -1.03
C LYS A 519 -7.30 -24.35 -1.46
N VAL A 520 -7.32 -25.43 -2.23
CA VAL A 520 -8.53 -26.04 -2.82
C VAL A 520 -9.10 -27.10 -1.90
N GLY A 521 -10.43 -27.18 -1.82
CA GLY A 521 -11.13 -28.24 -1.10
C GLY A 521 -11.14 -28.06 0.42
N ASP A 522 -10.66 -26.92 0.93
CA ASP A 522 -10.85 -26.53 2.33
C ASP A 522 -12.30 -26.02 2.50
N SER A 523 -13.24 -26.96 2.65
CA SER A 523 -14.65 -26.67 2.88
C SER A 523 -14.89 -26.33 4.35
N SER A 524 -14.40 -25.17 4.79
CA SER A 524 -15.09 -24.40 5.82
C SER A 524 -16.09 -23.49 5.11
N SER A 525 -17.36 -23.60 5.50
CA SER A 525 -18.54 -23.12 4.78
C SER A 525 -18.57 -21.61 4.55
N SER A 526 -18.52 -21.19 3.28
CA SER A 526 -18.95 -19.86 2.84
C SER A 526 -20.42 -19.94 2.37
N PRO A 527 -21.38 -19.19 2.96
CA PRO A 527 -22.73 -19.09 2.42
C PRO A 527 -22.84 -17.87 1.48
N SER A 528 -23.00 -18.16 0.19
CA SER A 528 -23.33 -17.18 -0.85
C SER A 528 -24.81 -16.75 -0.77
N ASN A 529 -25.09 -15.45 -0.91
CA ASN A 529 -26.39 -14.97 -1.41
C ASN A 529 -26.27 -13.57 -2.06
N PRO A 530 -27.17 -13.23 -3.01
CA PRO A 530 -26.94 -12.21 -4.03
C PRO A 530 -27.18 -10.78 -3.56
N VAL A 531 -26.42 -9.87 -4.18
CA VAL A 531 -26.37 -8.41 -3.95
C VAL A 531 -27.68 -7.71 -4.36
N ASN A 532 -28.14 -6.79 -3.51
CA ASN A 532 -28.90 -5.61 -3.92
C ASN A 532 -28.48 -4.40 -3.06
N PRO A 533 -28.51 -3.17 -3.60
CA PRO A 533 -27.69 -2.06 -3.13
C PRO A 533 -28.32 -1.31 -1.95
N VAL A 534 -27.48 -0.75 -1.07
CA VAL A 534 -27.48 0.68 -0.65
C VAL A 534 -26.80 0.88 0.73
N ASN A 535 -25.84 1.81 0.71
CA ASN A 535 -25.26 2.68 1.74
C ASN A 535 -24.09 2.23 2.64
N PRO A 536 -23.16 3.19 2.90
CA PRO A 536 -21.72 2.93 2.91
C PRO A 536 -21.20 2.62 4.32
N VAL A 537 -20.39 1.57 4.44
CA VAL A 537 -19.66 1.19 5.65
C VAL A 537 -18.20 0.91 5.28
N ASP A 538 -17.33 1.35 6.19
CA ASP A 538 -15.86 1.29 6.27
C ASP A 538 -15.22 -0.01 5.67
N PRO A 539 -14.22 0.05 4.75
CA PRO A 539 -13.74 -1.12 4.00
C PRO A 539 -12.38 -1.62 4.51
N GLY A 540 -12.43 -2.69 5.31
CA GLY A 540 -11.24 -3.46 5.72
C GLY A 540 -11.52 -4.87 6.24
N SER A 541 -12.78 -5.17 6.52
CA SER A 541 -13.23 -6.42 7.13
C SER A 541 -13.59 -7.49 6.08
N PRO A 542 -13.20 -8.77 6.25
CA PRO A 542 -13.73 -9.89 5.46
C PRO A 542 -15.26 -9.85 5.43
N VAL A 543 -15.90 -10.38 4.39
CA VAL A 543 -17.38 -10.40 4.30
C VAL A 543 -17.96 -11.02 5.57
N GLY A 544 -18.85 -10.29 6.25
CA GLY A 544 -19.42 -10.68 7.56
C GLY A 544 -18.80 -9.94 8.75
N TYR A 545 -17.56 -9.47 8.64
CA TYR A 545 -16.89 -8.74 9.71
C TYR A 545 -17.36 -7.28 9.76
N GLN A 546 -17.59 -6.78 10.98
CA GLN A 546 -17.83 -5.36 11.22
C GLN A 546 -16.98 -4.92 12.40
N ARG A 547 -16.42 -3.71 12.30
CA ARG A 547 -15.76 -3.06 13.42
C ARG A 547 -16.69 -3.00 14.61
N THR A 548 -16.22 -3.48 15.75
CA THR A 548 -16.97 -3.62 16.99
C THR A 548 -16.08 -3.12 18.13
N VAL A 549 -16.55 -2.08 18.83
CA VAL A 549 -15.80 -1.48 19.93
C VAL A 549 -16.53 -1.77 21.23
N ILE A 550 -15.81 -2.24 22.24
CA ILE A 550 -16.36 -2.55 23.56
C ILE A 550 -15.57 -1.79 24.62
N PHE A 551 -16.30 -0.99 25.40
CA PHE A 551 -15.78 -0.33 26.59
C PHE A 551 -16.32 -1.01 27.85
N ILE A 552 -15.43 -1.33 28.80
CA ILE A 552 -15.78 -1.73 30.16
C ILE A 552 -15.23 -0.70 31.14
N LYS A 553 -16.12 -0.02 31.87
CA LYS A 553 -15.70 0.87 32.95
C LYS A 553 -15.23 0.05 34.15
N LYS A 554 -13.94 0.19 34.48
CA LYS A 554 -13.35 -0.40 35.68
C LYS A 554 -12.11 0.37 36.11
N GLN A 555 -12.20 1.05 37.26
CA GLN A 555 -11.01 1.59 37.90
C GLN A 555 -10.12 0.44 38.38
N THR A 556 -8.94 0.35 37.79
CA THR A 556 -7.88 -0.60 38.12
C THR A 556 -6.78 0.09 38.91
N ILE A 557 -5.95 -0.71 39.58
CA ILE A 557 -4.69 -0.26 40.18
C ILE A 557 -3.51 -0.81 39.38
N TYR A 558 -2.31 -0.28 39.62
CA TYR A 558 -1.10 -0.74 38.96
C TYR A 558 -0.91 -2.26 39.11
N GLY A 559 -0.67 -2.95 37.98
CA GLY A 559 -0.51 -4.40 37.91
C GLY A 559 -1.80 -5.19 37.70
N GLN A 560 -2.96 -4.52 37.59
CA GLN A 560 -4.21 -5.14 37.16
C GLN A 560 -4.49 -4.86 35.70
N ASP A 561 -4.91 -5.91 34.99
CA ASP A 561 -5.26 -5.89 33.58
C ASP A 561 -6.68 -6.40 33.40
N LEU A 562 -7.40 -5.81 32.45
CA LEU A 562 -8.78 -6.19 32.18
C LEU A 562 -8.86 -6.96 30.87
N PHE A 563 -9.61 -8.05 30.91
CA PHE A 563 -9.91 -8.91 29.78
C PHE A 563 -11.42 -9.02 29.61
N ILE A 564 -11.86 -9.40 28.42
CA ILE A 564 -13.19 -9.96 28.22
C ILE A 564 -13.06 -11.40 27.77
N ARG A 565 -14.08 -12.18 28.12
CA ARG A 565 -14.38 -13.46 27.51
C ARG A 565 -15.82 -13.43 27.05
N GLY A 566 -16.12 -14.08 25.95
CA GLY A 566 -17.41 -13.92 25.34
C GLY A 566 -17.65 -14.86 24.19
N GLY A 567 -18.72 -14.61 23.45
CA GLY A 567 -19.19 -15.46 22.38
C GLY A 567 -20.68 -15.71 22.51
N ILE A 568 -21.14 -16.90 22.14
CA ILE A 568 -22.53 -17.32 22.34
C ILE A 568 -22.60 -18.32 23.50
N ASP A 569 -23.56 -18.15 24.41
CA ASP A 569 -23.68 -19.03 25.58
C ASP A 569 -23.95 -20.49 25.18
N HIS A 570 -23.41 -21.40 25.99
CA HIS A 570 -23.50 -22.85 25.81
C HIS A 570 -24.92 -23.41 25.90
N ASN A 571 -25.84 -22.70 26.53
CA ASN A 571 -27.26 -23.07 26.54
C ASN A 571 -27.99 -22.57 25.29
N LYS A 572 -27.40 -21.65 24.53
CA LYS A 572 -27.98 -21.10 23.30
C LYS A 572 -27.54 -21.86 22.06
N ARG A 573 -26.24 -22.15 21.94
CA ARG A 573 -25.67 -22.78 20.75
C ARG A 573 -25.01 -24.10 21.11
N SER A 574 -25.33 -25.15 20.36
CA SER A 574 -24.70 -26.46 20.51
C SER A 574 -23.30 -26.45 19.89
N GLY A 575 -22.39 -27.27 20.43
CA GLY A 575 -21.04 -27.42 19.87
C GLY A 575 -20.02 -26.42 20.42
N CYS A 576 -20.29 -25.76 21.56
CA CYS A 576 -19.25 -25.04 22.26
C CYS A 576 -18.19 -26.01 22.81
N THR A 577 -16.93 -25.74 22.53
CA THR A 577 -15.79 -26.51 23.07
C THR A 577 -14.81 -25.55 23.72
N SER A 578 -13.85 -26.09 24.47
CA SER A 578 -12.78 -25.29 25.07
C SER A 578 -11.68 -24.89 24.09
N ASN A 579 -11.76 -25.35 22.83
CA ASN A 579 -10.83 -24.95 21.78
C ASN A 579 -11.55 -23.96 20.86
N ALA A 580 -11.15 -22.69 20.92
CA ALA A 580 -11.77 -21.58 20.20
C ALA A 580 -11.92 -21.88 18.70
N ASP A 581 -10.89 -22.41 18.05
CA ASP A 581 -10.86 -22.80 16.63
C ASP A 581 -12.02 -23.70 16.19
N THR A 582 -12.52 -24.53 17.11
CA THR A 582 -13.53 -25.56 16.83
C THR A 582 -14.84 -25.30 17.55
N SER A 583 -14.90 -24.27 18.38
CA SER A 583 -16.04 -23.98 19.22
C SER A 583 -17.05 -23.19 18.42
N ALA A 584 -18.25 -23.73 18.22
CA ALA A 584 -19.33 -23.02 17.52
C ALA A 584 -19.74 -21.70 18.21
N CYS A 585 -19.28 -21.50 19.44
CA CYS A 585 -19.65 -20.43 20.34
C CYS A 585 -18.58 -19.35 20.45
N ALA A 586 -17.39 -19.59 19.90
CA ALA A 586 -16.35 -18.59 19.76
C ALA A 586 -16.65 -17.72 18.53
N LEU A 587 -16.32 -16.43 18.61
CA LEU A 587 -16.57 -15.47 17.53
C LEU A 587 -15.24 -14.98 16.97
N PRO A 588 -14.97 -15.16 15.68
CA PRO A 588 -13.74 -14.66 15.08
C PRO A 588 -13.59 -13.15 15.26
N ILE A 589 -12.39 -12.71 15.66
CA ILE A 589 -12.02 -11.31 15.84
C ILE A 589 -10.63 -11.02 15.25
N SER A 590 -10.40 -9.76 14.92
CA SER A 590 -9.06 -9.22 14.60
C SER A 590 -8.88 -7.89 15.30
N HIS A 591 -7.73 -7.68 15.96
CA HIS A 591 -7.47 -6.48 16.75
C HIS A 591 -7.10 -5.27 15.88
N ASN A 592 -7.76 -4.13 16.14
CA ASN A 592 -7.50 -2.85 15.48
C ASN A 592 -6.56 -1.93 16.30
N ILE A 593 -6.20 -2.32 17.52
CA ILE A 593 -5.33 -1.55 18.41
C ILE A 593 -3.89 -2.02 18.25
N GLY A 594 -2.96 -1.07 18.14
CA GLY A 594 -1.52 -1.34 18.13
C GLY A 594 -0.77 -0.29 18.96
N GLY A 595 0.51 -0.11 18.64
CA GLY A 595 1.37 0.91 19.25
C GLY A 595 2.46 0.33 20.15
N THR A 596 2.93 1.13 21.11
CA THR A 596 4.11 0.79 21.93
C THR A 596 3.83 -0.05 23.18
N ASN A 597 2.58 -0.41 23.46
CA ASN A 597 2.22 -1.29 24.57
C ASN A 597 2.58 -2.75 24.27
N GLY A 598 3.83 -3.13 24.58
CA GLY A 598 4.32 -4.49 24.33
C GLY A 598 3.56 -5.58 25.08
N GLN A 599 2.90 -5.27 26.19
CA GLN A 599 2.07 -6.23 26.94
C GLN A 599 0.78 -6.53 26.19
N PHE A 600 0.04 -5.50 25.78
CA PHE A 600 -1.16 -5.66 24.97
C PHE A 600 -0.83 -6.37 23.64
N ASN A 601 0.17 -5.90 22.91
CA ASN A 601 0.54 -6.47 21.61
C ASN A 601 0.93 -7.96 21.70
N ALA A 602 1.59 -8.36 22.80
CA ALA A 602 1.93 -9.75 23.02
C ALA A 602 0.69 -10.59 23.32
N TRP A 603 -0.25 -10.09 24.13
CA TRP A 603 -1.47 -10.80 24.45
C TRP A 603 -2.52 -10.80 23.32
N SER A 604 -2.53 -9.80 22.44
CA SER A 604 -3.44 -9.75 21.29
C SER A 604 -2.93 -10.58 20.11
N SER A 605 -1.66 -10.95 20.11
CA SER A 605 -1.07 -11.80 19.07
C SER A 605 -1.51 -13.25 19.26
N GLY A 606 -2.27 -13.80 18.29
CA GLY A 606 -2.91 -15.12 18.40
C GLY A 606 -4.17 -15.10 19.28
N ASP A 607 -4.82 -13.94 19.41
CA ASP A 607 -6.17 -13.80 19.99
C ASP A 607 -7.15 -13.66 18.82
N ASP A 608 -7.47 -14.79 18.18
CA ASP A 608 -8.20 -14.85 16.93
C ASP A 608 -9.72 -14.98 17.14
N PHE A 609 -10.15 -15.26 18.38
CA PHE A 609 -11.55 -15.43 18.73
C PHE A 609 -11.91 -14.78 20.08
N LEU A 610 -13.07 -14.14 20.11
CA LEU A 610 -13.76 -13.90 21.37
C LEU A 610 -14.39 -15.21 21.84
N ASP A 611 -13.82 -15.81 22.89
CA ASP A 611 -14.24 -17.11 23.42
C ASP A 611 -14.43 -17.11 24.96
N TRP A 612 -14.97 -18.21 25.52
CA TRP A 612 -15.27 -18.34 26.95
C TRP A 612 -14.13 -18.92 27.80
N TYR A 613 -13.13 -19.53 27.19
CA TYR A 613 -12.17 -20.41 27.87
C TYR A 613 -10.80 -19.77 28.10
N GLY A 614 -10.55 -18.56 27.58
CA GLY A 614 -9.46 -17.70 28.01
C GLY A 614 -8.35 -17.65 26.99
N ALA A 615 -7.13 -18.05 27.37
CA ALA A 615 -6.03 -17.99 26.43
C ALA A 615 -6.17 -19.03 25.32
N GLU A 616 -6.00 -18.60 24.07
CA GLU A 616 -5.99 -19.50 22.92
C GLU A 616 -4.66 -20.26 22.79
N GLY A 617 -4.63 -21.30 21.96
CA GLY A 617 -3.51 -22.24 21.88
C GLY A 617 -2.20 -21.60 21.39
N ASP A 618 -2.31 -20.57 20.54
CA ASP A 618 -1.22 -19.80 19.95
C ASP A 618 -1.14 -18.36 20.47
N GLN A 619 -2.03 -17.96 21.40
CA GLN A 619 -2.01 -16.65 22.02
C GLN A 619 -0.71 -16.43 22.80
N SER A 620 0.00 -15.36 22.42
CA SER A 620 1.35 -15.10 22.91
C SER A 620 1.38 -14.63 24.37
N THR A 621 2.49 -14.91 25.05
CA THR A 621 2.70 -14.51 26.46
C THR A 621 3.56 -13.27 26.56
N TYR A 622 3.35 -12.46 27.61
CA TYR A 622 4.20 -11.31 27.91
C TYR A 622 5.01 -11.56 29.18
N GLN A 623 6.34 -11.60 29.06
CA GLN A 623 7.25 -11.85 30.19
C GLN A 623 6.88 -13.11 31.00
N GLY A 624 6.39 -14.16 30.33
CA GLY A 624 5.95 -15.40 30.96
C GLY A 624 4.55 -15.35 31.57
N SER A 625 3.85 -14.22 31.52
CA SER A 625 2.44 -14.12 31.89
C SER A 625 1.54 -14.46 30.70
N THR A 626 0.71 -15.49 30.85
CA THR A 626 -0.35 -15.83 29.89
C THR A 626 -1.48 -14.79 29.93
N PRO A 627 -2.19 -14.55 28.82
CA PRO A 627 -3.44 -13.80 28.84
C PRO A 627 -4.55 -14.58 29.56
N ASP A 628 -5.66 -13.90 29.88
CA ASP A 628 -6.86 -14.50 30.46
C ASP A 628 -8.08 -14.33 29.53
N GLY A 629 -7.86 -14.22 28.21
CA GLY A 629 -8.87 -13.94 27.18
C GLY A 629 -8.45 -12.77 26.29
N THR A 630 -9.41 -12.14 25.63
CA THR A 630 -9.21 -10.95 24.80
C THR A 630 -8.79 -9.74 25.67
N PRO A 631 -7.58 -9.18 25.49
CA PRO A 631 -7.07 -8.09 26.32
C PRO A 631 -7.75 -6.76 25.99
N LEU A 632 -7.96 -5.92 27.00
CA LEU A 632 -8.40 -4.53 26.82
C LEU A 632 -7.26 -3.57 27.13
N VAL A 633 -7.31 -2.37 26.54
CA VAL A 633 -6.38 -1.27 26.86
C VAL A 633 -7.04 -0.22 27.74
N TRP A 634 -6.28 0.37 28.66
CA TRP A 634 -6.77 1.48 29.47
C TRP A 634 -6.97 2.73 28.60
N THR A 635 -8.11 3.42 28.72
CA THR A 635 -8.33 4.68 27.98
C THR A 635 -8.87 5.82 28.84
N THR A 636 -8.78 7.03 28.31
CA THR A 636 -9.32 8.28 28.86
C THR A 636 -9.94 9.15 27.75
N ASN A 637 -10.87 10.03 28.12
CA ASN A 637 -11.40 11.08 27.26
C ASN A 637 -10.60 12.40 27.34
N ASN A 638 -9.49 12.43 28.09
CA ASN A 638 -8.65 13.62 28.26
C ASN A 638 -7.64 13.75 27.09
N PRO A 639 -7.82 14.69 26.14
CA PRO A 639 -6.91 14.88 25.02
C PRO A 639 -5.51 15.35 25.42
N SER A 640 -5.33 15.83 26.66
CA SER A 640 -4.03 16.21 27.21
C SER A 640 -3.29 15.05 27.88
N ASN A 641 -3.80 13.82 27.80
CA ASN A 641 -3.06 12.66 28.27
C ASN A 641 -1.77 12.49 27.45
N GLY A 642 -0.65 12.22 28.12
CA GLY A 642 0.66 12.08 27.46
C GLY A 642 0.79 10.82 26.57
N ALA A 643 -0.19 9.92 26.61
CA ALA A 643 -0.29 8.75 25.76
C ALA A 643 -1.66 8.72 25.04
N ASN A 644 -1.72 8.13 23.85
CA ASN A 644 -2.97 7.90 23.12
C ASN A 644 -3.04 6.47 22.59
N VAL A 645 -4.25 5.94 22.43
CA VAL A 645 -4.46 4.53 22.09
C VAL A 645 -3.78 4.15 20.77
N GLN A 646 -3.83 5.02 19.76
CA GLN A 646 -3.28 4.75 18.43
C GLN A 646 -1.75 4.60 18.44
N ALA A 647 -1.03 5.46 19.16
CA ALA A 647 0.44 5.44 19.20
C ALA A 647 0.98 4.54 20.31
N ASN A 648 0.25 4.44 21.42
CA ASN A 648 0.77 3.85 22.64
C ASN A 648 0.09 2.55 23.03
N GLY A 649 -1.06 2.19 22.46
CA GLY A 649 -1.85 1.04 22.93
C GLY A 649 -2.42 1.24 24.34
N TYR A 650 -2.63 2.49 24.75
CA TYR A 650 -3.37 2.96 25.92
C TYR A 650 -3.47 4.50 25.90
N GLY A 651 -4.36 5.09 26.69
CA GLY A 651 -4.42 6.54 26.88
C GLY A 651 -5.61 7.21 26.20
N TYR A 652 -5.42 8.43 25.70
CA TYR A 652 -6.50 9.16 25.04
C TYR A 652 -7.01 8.45 23.78
N THR A 653 -8.34 8.40 23.63
CA THR A 653 -9.01 8.07 22.36
C THR A 653 -10.26 8.92 22.21
N PRO A 654 -10.55 9.45 21.00
CA PRO A 654 -11.78 10.21 20.75
C PRO A 654 -13.06 9.37 20.90
N LEU A 655 -12.94 8.03 20.86
CA LEU A 655 -14.07 7.11 21.06
C LEU A 655 -14.54 7.06 22.51
N ASN A 656 -13.67 7.36 23.48
CA ASN A 656 -14.03 7.41 24.89
C ASN A 656 -14.62 8.78 25.21
N LYS A 657 -15.92 8.82 25.51
CA LYS A 657 -16.64 10.05 25.89
C LYS A 657 -16.88 10.18 27.39
N TRP A 658 -16.51 9.17 28.19
CA TRP A 658 -17.05 8.96 29.54
C TRP A 658 -16.06 9.17 30.68
N GLY A 659 -14.77 9.31 30.41
CA GLY A 659 -13.76 9.63 31.42
C GLY A 659 -12.63 8.61 31.49
N ASP A 660 -11.87 8.65 32.58
CA ASP A 660 -10.79 7.70 32.85
C ASP A 660 -11.33 6.29 33.14
N HIS A 661 -10.50 5.28 32.91
CA HIS A 661 -10.75 3.88 33.28
C HIS A 661 -11.91 3.20 32.52
N TYR A 662 -12.21 3.69 31.32
CA TYR A 662 -12.99 2.94 30.35
C TYR A 662 -12.00 2.10 29.53
N TRP A 663 -11.86 0.84 29.91
CA TRP A 663 -11.01 -0.11 29.21
C TRP A 663 -11.65 -0.48 27.88
N MET A 664 -10.86 -0.53 26.82
CA MET A 664 -11.37 -0.64 25.45
C MET A 664 -10.76 -1.86 24.75
N VAL A 665 -11.58 -2.54 23.98
CA VAL A 665 -11.14 -3.36 22.85
C VAL A 665 -11.81 -2.82 21.58
N ASP A 666 -11.06 -2.80 20.49
CA ASP A 666 -11.51 -2.36 19.16
C ASP A 666 -11.05 -3.46 18.20
N VAL A 667 -12.04 -4.20 17.66
CA VAL A 667 -11.81 -5.38 16.84
C VAL A 667 -12.72 -5.36 15.64
N ASP A 668 -12.29 -5.97 14.55
CA ASP A 668 -13.18 -6.42 13.50
C ASP A 668 -13.72 -7.79 13.90
N MET A 669 -15.04 -7.93 14.00
CA MET A 669 -15.70 -9.16 14.47
C MET A 669 -16.61 -9.71 13.39
N ASP A 670 -16.56 -11.02 13.15
CA ASP A 670 -17.49 -11.71 12.25
C ASP A 670 -18.92 -11.67 12.81
N CYS A 671 -19.72 -10.71 12.34
CA CYS A 671 -21.09 -10.54 12.79
C CYS A 671 -22.02 -11.66 12.31
N ASP A 672 -21.65 -12.41 11.28
CA ASP A 672 -22.48 -13.52 10.79
C ASP A 672 -22.48 -14.70 11.77
N GLN A 673 -21.46 -14.78 12.64
CA GLN A 673 -21.37 -15.78 13.70
C GLN A 673 -22.17 -15.39 14.95
N THR A 674 -22.78 -14.20 15.00
CA THR A 674 -23.56 -13.73 16.16
C THR A 674 -25.04 -14.15 16.09
N GLU A 675 -25.82 -13.92 17.15
CA GLU A 675 -27.26 -14.17 17.18
C GLU A 675 -28.03 -12.90 16.80
N GLY A 676 -28.13 -12.62 15.49
CA GLY A 676 -28.80 -11.42 14.98
C GLY A 676 -28.08 -10.12 15.38
N SER A 677 -26.76 -10.11 15.16
CA SER A 677 -25.80 -9.09 15.64
C SER A 677 -25.52 -9.13 17.14
N TRP A 678 -26.15 -9.99 17.93
CA TRP A 678 -25.95 -10.04 19.38
C TRP A 678 -24.98 -11.14 19.80
N PHE A 679 -24.12 -10.80 20.74
CA PHE A 679 -23.22 -11.74 21.39
C PHE A 679 -23.04 -11.37 22.85
N GLU A 680 -22.44 -12.26 23.61
CA GLU A 680 -22.26 -12.09 25.04
C GLU A 680 -20.81 -11.81 25.39
N VAL A 681 -20.61 -11.03 26.45
CA VAL A 681 -19.30 -10.77 27.05
C VAL A 681 -19.40 -10.76 28.56
N LYS A 682 -18.29 -11.11 29.21
CA LYS A 682 -18.11 -10.97 30.64
C LYS A 682 -16.68 -10.55 30.92
N ALA A 683 -16.51 -9.54 31.77
CA ALA A 683 -15.21 -9.00 32.11
C ALA A 683 -14.47 -9.87 33.14
N TYR A 684 -13.15 -9.97 32.97
CA TYR A 684 -12.26 -10.67 33.88
C TYR A 684 -11.09 -9.75 34.27
N LEU A 685 -10.93 -9.53 35.58
CA LEU A 685 -9.86 -8.71 36.14
C LEU A 685 -8.70 -9.57 36.61
N LYS A 686 -7.63 -9.61 35.83
CA LYS A 686 -6.38 -10.30 36.18
C LYS A 686 -5.68 -9.59 37.34
N ASN A 687 -5.06 -10.36 38.23
CA ASN A 687 -4.44 -9.87 39.47
C ASN A 687 -5.40 -9.07 40.37
N GLY A 688 -6.69 -9.39 40.30
CA GLY A 688 -7.75 -8.75 41.06
C GLY A 688 -8.85 -9.71 41.45
N ALA A 689 -10.10 -9.25 41.37
CA ALA A 689 -11.27 -10.04 41.76
C ALA A 689 -11.59 -11.21 40.81
N GLY A 690 -10.91 -11.32 39.66
CA GLY A 690 -11.25 -12.28 38.61
C GLY A 690 -12.52 -11.86 37.87
N TRP A 691 -13.42 -12.81 37.65
CA TRP A 691 -14.70 -12.59 36.98
C TRP A 691 -15.54 -11.52 37.65
N GLU A 692 -16.25 -10.72 36.85
CA GLU A 692 -17.39 -9.99 37.37
C GLU A 692 -18.53 -10.93 37.79
N GLY A 693 -19.46 -10.43 38.61
CA GLY A 693 -20.64 -11.19 39.04
C GLY A 693 -21.60 -11.45 37.88
N ASP A 694 -22.62 -12.27 38.13
CA ASP A 694 -23.68 -12.52 37.16
C ASP A 694 -24.50 -11.25 36.89
N ILE A 695 -24.65 -10.90 35.61
CA ILE A 695 -25.29 -9.68 35.15
C ILE A 695 -26.65 -10.00 34.53
N GLY A 696 -27.70 -9.52 35.18
CA GLY A 696 -29.02 -9.43 34.56
C GLY A 696 -29.12 -8.18 33.69
N GLN A 697 -28.57 -8.21 32.46
CA GLN A 697 -28.56 -7.01 31.60
C GLN A 697 -29.99 -6.52 31.32
N GLY A 698 -30.25 -5.25 31.67
CA GLY A 698 -31.51 -4.55 31.41
C GLY A 698 -31.59 -3.96 30.00
N SER A 699 -32.50 -3.00 29.79
CA SER A 699 -32.55 -2.24 28.53
C SER A 699 -31.35 -1.30 28.41
N CYS A 700 -30.64 -1.35 27.29
CA CYS A 700 -29.53 -0.44 27.01
C CYS A 700 -30.04 0.92 26.53
N SER A 701 -29.32 1.98 26.87
CA SER A 701 -29.50 3.31 26.27
C SER A 701 -28.73 3.45 24.96
N GLY A 702 -29.00 4.52 24.19
CA GLY A 702 -28.27 4.85 22.96
C GLY A 702 -29.08 4.64 21.66
N SER A 703 -28.58 5.20 20.57
CA SER A 703 -29.26 5.25 19.26
C SER A 703 -29.45 3.88 18.62
N SER A 704 -28.64 2.91 19.03
CA SER A 704 -28.61 1.55 18.46
C SER A 704 -29.05 0.49 19.47
N SER A 705 -29.77 0.91 20.52
CA SER A 705 -30.36 0.02 21.51
C SER A 705 -31.42 -0.89 20.87
N GLY A 706 -31.37 -2.19 21.19
CA GLY A 706 -32.30 -3.19 20.69
C GLY A 706 -32.68 -4.20 21.76
N SER A 707 -33.49 -5.19 21.39
CA SER A 707 -33.88 -6.27 22.30
C SER A 707 -32.93 -7.45 22.16
N LYS A 708 -32.32 -7.88 23.28
CA LYS A 708 -31.48 -9.08 23.31
C LYS A 708 -32.30 -10.33 22.96
N PRO A 709 -31.71 -11.31 22.24
CA PRO A 709 -32.46 -12.43 21.69
C PRO A 709 -32.84 -13.52 22.72
N TYR A 710 -32.17 -13.55 23.87
CA TYR A 710 -32.45 -14.50 24.96
C TYR A 710 -31.96 -13.96 26.32
N SER A 711 -32.30 -14.66 27.40
CA SER A 711 -31.83 -14.33 28.75
C SER A 711 -30.50 -14.99 29.03
N SER A 712 -29.62 -14.26 29.71
CA SER A 712 -28.31 -14.72 30.16
C SER A 712 -27.91 -13.95 31.42
N ASN A 713 -26.90 -14.48 32.11
CA ASN A 713 -26.19 -13.88 33.24
C ASN A 713 -24.93 -13.10 32.80
N ASN A 714 -24.80 -12.78 31.51
CA ASN A 714 -23.70 -12.04 30.91
C ASN A 714 -24.17 -10.69 30.34
N HIS A 715 -23.23 -9.82 30.02
CA HIS A 715 -23.53 -8.67 29.16
C HIS A 715 -23.83 -9.14 27.74
N PHE A 716 -24.74 -8.44 27.07
CA PHE A 716 -25.00 -8.57 25.64
C PHE A 716 -24.48 -7.35 24.92
N ALA A 717 -23.56 -7.57 23.98
CA ALA A 717 -23.03 -6.59 23.05
C ALA A 717 -23.62 -6.80 21.64
N ARG A 718 -23.50 -5.77 20.80
CA ARG A 718 -23.87 -5.82 19.38
C ARG A 718 -22.65 -5.66 18.49
N CYS A 719 -22.52 -6.58 17.54
CA CYS A 719 -21.47 -6.55 16.53
C CYS A 719 -21.77 -5.46 15.50
N GLY A 720 -20.74 -4.70 15.10
CA GLY A 720 -20.86 -3.50 14.25
C GLY A 720 -21.18 -2.20 14.99
N TYR A 721 -21.09 -2.20 16.33
CA TYR A 721 -21.48 -1.06 17.16
C TYR A 721 -20.46 -0.74 18.25
N LEU A 722 -20.59 0.44 18.84
CA LEU A 722 -19.91 0.83 20.05
C LEU A 722 -20.76 0.39 21.24
N ASN A 723 -20.21 -0.50 22.06
CA ASN A 723 -20.84 -1.07 23.24
C ASN A 723 -20.15 -0.58 24.50
N VAL A 724 -20.91 -0.12 25.50
CA VAL A 724 -20.35 0.39 26.76
C VAL A 724 -21.01 -0.30 27.93
N PHE A 725 -20.22 -0.86 28.82
CA PHE A 725 -20.64 -1.52 30.06
C PHE A 725 -19.86 -1.00 31.26
N GLU A 726 -20.32 -1.36 32.46
CA GLU A 726 -19.63 -1.09 33.72
C GLU A 726 -19.49 -2.41 34.49
N PHE A 727 -18.26 -2.69 34.93
CA PHE A 727 -17.91 -3.96 35.57
C PHE A 727 -18.82 -4.25 36.78
N GLY A 728 -19.53 -5.38 36.76
CA GLY A 728 -20.42 -5.78 37.85
C GLY A 728 -21.77 -5.04 37.87
N SER A 729 -22.14 -4.31 36.81
CA SER A 729 -23.38 -3.54 36.71
C SER A 729 -24.25 -4.03 35.56
N SER A 730 -25.58 -3.90 35.66
CA SER A 730 -26.49 -4.21 34.55
C SER A 730 -26.63 -3.06 33.52
N SER A 731 -25.87 -1.98 33.67
CA SER A 731 -25.92 -0.81 32.78
C SER A 731 -25.23 -1.08 31.45
N CYS A 732 -25.86 -0.64 30.36
CA CYS A 732 -25.29 -0.73 29.02
C CYS A 732 -25.70 0.47 28.14
N THR A 733 -24.80 0.89 27.25
CA THR A 733 -25.08 1.87 26.19
C THR A 733 -24.58 1.33 24.85
N MET A 734 -25.37 1.51 23.79
CA MET A 734 -25.03 1.08 22.43
C MET A 734 -25.23 2.22 21.44
N GLU A 735 -24.15 2.62 20.77
CA GLU A 735 -24.13 3.69 19.76
C GLU A 735 -23.68 3.12 18.41
N SER A 736 -24.09 3.78 17.32
CA SER A 736 -23.42 3.59 16.03
C SER A 736 -21.97 4.07 16.14
N LEU A 737 -21.05 3.33 15.49
CA LEU A 737 -19.65 3.72 15.39
C LEU A 737 -19.42 4.95 14.50
#